data_AF-A0A7G7YQ00-F1
#
_entry.id   AF-A0A7G7YQ00-F1
#
_cell.length_a   1.000
_cell.length_b   1.000
_cell.length_c   1.000
_cell.angle_alpha   90.00
_cell.angle_beta   90.00
_cell.angle_gamma   90.00
#
_symmetry.space_group_name_H-M   'P 1'
#
loop_
_entity.id
_entity.type
_entity.pdbx_description
1 polymer ?
#
loop_
_entity_poly.entity_id
_entity_poly.type
_entity_poly.pdbx_seq_one_letter_code
_entity_poly.pdbx_strand_id
1 'polypeptide(L)'
;MSPSTDDVRRVEFTITVGNAALATTLYTAPLEHTKPDGQRNPRPILLLRTPYRAHHHEHEAHGWVRRGLNVAVQDVRGRGASTGEFEPYQHEQEDGAATFDHLLTLPDCDGRIIAYGGSYAAHCALALSHVRPVAGIMALVPCWDSTSATTENGGVTPLLSPAWWWWNNVPGRGTGPRGIEPRQFAQDMGEELLQWRAPAPWPQPTNSAHAWSLPARASEIPLLVVSGVDDGFAAEAQHTFLRWPGPAQCYIGQWDHSLRRRSGAKATDPGAIVSAWCAEVLRGAVPSRALYYEVNAEKQNDATIASSELIPNENQPVLEKTQGTWVRMEEHAHGSHQQVAQRIVRAHAHGTASWTSDSQQPFPSWLCPVEKVSGRGAGNTDAVFSRPDQSVLVVDVRGPLTVAGTLRVHLWGDVEEQSQSLSAGDSHGDTFAHLLIRTGRDTRWAATAGVRRVSGEMTIVFPVLSVHIGAADELLIQFTSHDFPVHEVSPGQKCWVNRVVLDIPVLEEPELEATTPDPRSLLVDPICGIIRELHPMPLHSDIPKEFHCVVSEVSDPRQFSTWLADKIAGASGFSDPRELYDPAIGEAVERYCGNNIPSTLRRASIRELRESGINAISPAEFPGLPPERRKPHGPFDSEDPDMPILWAQGRGAYGRPILVPGSRVYLNWNQGSRRSEPRTHHIAYAGIAAGPTLRFAELSGFTECVERDATTAWWSLGLKATPLNPASVPGLKAVMEPTPFHIHLLLLPSPLGIPVVSALVWHPELRIPGAGFSCHGDPIRAVWKALSEAFQVWTGVLGVKEPDGGGYKAIRQGVVSPRAYFPFRADGRYLDDAGENFVNVRDLACQAQLWLDERLHPYLERFRPDSELVDISTVPAVNAEDVWDRYRDDPANRVAVVDVTTADIALSGLRVVRVCTPRLLPNFPPAFPTTETPRWAEYLDYVNGQRDTCFENETSGKGSAENDALSTSVQVPHAAEHHVPGHHAFRVGLHELVLVPMPHM
;
A
#
# COMPACT_ATOMS: atom_id res chain seq x y z
N MET A 1 -30.62 -9.21 15.97
CA MET A 1 -31.21 -8.90 17.29
C MET A 1 -30.61 -7.60 17.75
N SER A 2 -31.41 -6.58 18.03
CA SER A 2 -30.94 -5.30 18.61
C SER A 2 -30.41 -5.58 20.03
N PRO A 3 -29.21 -5.14 20.43
CA PRO A 3 -28.73 -5.36 21.80
C PRO A 3 -29.56 -4.52 22.78
N SER A 4 -29.97 -5.11 23.90
CA SER A 4 -30.76 -4.44 24.94
C SER A 4 -29.97 -3.29 25.59
N THR A 5 -30.71 -2.30 26.08
CA THR A 5 -30.23 -1.07 26.74
C THR A 5 -29.70 -1.27 28.17
N ASP A 6 -29.57 -2.51 28.65
CA ASP A 6 -29.37 -2.85 30.07
C ASP A 6 -27.89 -2.90 30.53
N ASP A 7 -26.92 -2.53 29.67
CA ASP A 7 -25.48 -2.73 29.95
C ASP A 7 -24.72 -1.52 30.55
N VAL A 8 -25.38 -0.39 30.84
CA VAL A 8 -24.72 0.84 31.34
C VAL A 8 -25.51 1.48 32.46
N ARG A 9 -24.84 1.78 33.58
CA ARG A 9 -25.39 2.52 34.71
C ARG A 9 -25.19 4.03 34.50
N ARG A 10 -26.26 4.78 34.70
CA ARG A 10 -26.29 6.25 34.66
C ARG A 10 -26.37 6.83 36.08
N VAL A 11 -25.48 7.76 36.40
CA VAL A 11 -25.46 8.47 37.70
C VAL A 11 -25.47 9.96 37.43
N GLU A 12 -26.55 10.63 37.81
CA GLU A 12 -26.71 12.07 37.65
C GLU A 12 -26.38 12.78 38.95
N PHE A 13 -25.63 13.88 38.85
CA PHE A 13 -25.31 14.75 39.97
C PHE A 13 -25.05 16.17 39.48
N THR A 14 -24.90 17.08 40.44
CA THR A 14 -24.70 18.51 40.16
C THR A 14 -23.48 19.00 40.92
N ILE A 15 -22.64 19.78 40.23
CA ILE A 15 -21.45 20.41 40.80
C ILE A 15 -21.72 21.91 40.92
N THR A 16 -21.61 22.46 42.13
CA THR A 16 -21.86 23.89 42.37
C THR A 16 -20.57 24.69 42.22
N VAL A 17 -20.59 25.71 41.37
CA VAL A 17 -19.48 26.66 41.14
C VAL A 17 -20.07 28.07 41.20
N GLY A 18 -19.74 28.83 42.25
CA GLY A 18 -20.35 30.13 42.48
C GLY A 18 -21.88 30.04 42.57
N ASN A 19 -22.59 30.74 41.68
CA ASN A 19 -24.05 30.71 41.56
C ASN A 19 -24.58 29.70 40.51
N ALA A 20 -23.68 28.97 39.84
CA ALA A 20 -24.02 27.98 38.84
C ALA A 20 -24.02 26.56 39.44
N ALA A 21 -24.96 25.75 38.96
CA ALA A 21 -25.08 24.34 39.28
C ALA A 21 -24.93 23.56 37.96
N LEU A 22 -23.81 22.86 37.81
CA LEU A 22 -23.38 22.19 36.59
C LEU A 22 -23.92 20.75 36.58
N ALA A 23 -24.89 20.48 35.72
CA ALA A 23 -25.50 19.16 35.56
C ALA A 23 -24.52 18.20 34.86
N THR A 24 -24.21 17.10 35.53
CA THR A 24 -23.24 16.11 35.05
C THR A 24 -23.84 14.71 35.14
N THR A 25 -23.67 13.94 34.07
CA THR A 25 -24.06 12.54 34.02
C THR A 25 -22.80 11.67 33.89
N LEU A 26 -22.60 10.77 34.83
CA LEU A 26 -21.60 9.70 34.74
C LEU A 26 -22.24 8.43 34.19
N TYR A 27 -21.69 7.94 33.09
CA TYR A 27 -21.97 6.64 32.51
C TYR A 27 -20.88 5.66 32.95
N THR A 28 -21.27 4.55 33.58
CA THR A 28 -20.36 3.56 34.16
C THR A 28 -20.92 2.14 34.02
N ALA A 29 -20.10 1.12 34.29
CA ALA A 29 -20.53 -0.27 34.20
C ALA A 29 -21.59 -0.63 35.27
N PRO A 30 -22.44 -1.64 35.01
CA PRO A 30 -23.36 -2.20 36.01
C PRO A 30 -22.64 -2.70 37.26
N LEU A 31 -23.33 -2.67 38.41
CA LEU A 31 -22.80 -3.11 39.70
C LEU A 31 -22.43 -4.61 39.76
N GLU A 32 -22.96 -5.43 38.85
CA GLU A 32 -22.67 -6.86 38.76
C GLU A 32 -21.29 -7.18 38.17
N HIS A 33 -20.63 -6.20 37.53
CA HIS A 33 -19.22 -6.27 37.12
C HIS A 33 -18.26 -5.77 38.23
N THR A 34 -18.58 -6.10 39.48
CA THR A 34 -17.70 -5.93 40.64
C THR A 34 -16.68 -7.06 40.68
N LYS A 35 -15.55 -6.85 41.37
CA LYS A 35 -14.58 -7.94 41.61
C LYS A 35 -15.29 -9.08 42.38
N PRO A 36 -14.80 -10.33 42.34
CA PRO A 36 -15.42 -11.47 43.04
C PRO A 36 -15.61 -11.27 44.56
N ASP A 37 -14.98 -10.26 45.15
CA ASP A 37 -15.07 -9.85 46.55
C ASP A 37 -16.12 -8.74 46.83
N GLY A 38 -16.88 -8.31 45.82
CA GLY A 38 -17.90 -7.26 45.92
C GLY A 38 -17.35 -5.83 45.94
N GLN A 39 -16.04 -5.62 45.73
CA GLN A 39 -15.46 -4.28 45.66
C GLN A 39 -15.74 -3.62 44.30
N ARG A 40 -16.05 -2.31 44.34
CA ARG A 40 -16.15 -1.48 43.13
C ARG A 40 -14.82 -1.51 42.38
N ASN A 41 -14.89 -1.65 41.06
CA ASN A 41 -13.71 -1.66 40.21
C ASN A 41 -13.54 -0.26 39.59
N PRO A 42 -12.75 0.65 40.21
CA PRO A 42 -12.56 2.00 39.69
C PRO A 42 -11.89 1.97 38.31
N ARG A 43 -12.29 2.89 37.43
CA ARG A 43 -11.82 2.98 36.03
C ARG A 43 -11.44 4.43 35.68
N PRO A 44 -10.63 4.64 34.63
CA PRO A 44 -10.38 5.98 34.11
C PRO A 44 -11.69 6.65 33.67
N ILE A 45 -11.75 7.97 33.79
CA ILE A 45 -12.90 8.77 33.35
C ILE A 45 -12.51 9.58 32.11
N LEU A 46 -13.33 9.48 31.05
CA LEU A 46 -13.35 10.46 29.96
C LEU A 46 -14.28 11.61 30.34
N LEU A 47 -13.77 12.84 30.36
CA LEU A 47 -14.54 14.04 30.66
C LEU A 47 -14.86 14.81 29.38
N LEU A 48 -16.15 14.92 29.08
CA LEU A 48 -16.71 15.73 28.00
C LEU A 48 -17.55 16.87 28.59
N ARG A 49 -17.17 18.12 28.30
CA ARG A 49 -17.93 19.33 28.67
C ARG A 49 -18.44 19.98 27.39
N THR A 50 -19.75 20.19 27.26
CA THR A 50 -20.38 20.58 25.99
C THR A 50 -21.54 21.58 26.16
N PRO A 51 -21.70 22.56 25.24
CA PRO A 51 -22.90 23.41 25.18
C PRO A 51 -24.05 22.78 24.37
N TYR A 52 -23.82 21.59 23.80
CA TYR A 52 -24.69 20.92 22.82
C TYR A 52 -25.68 19.93 23.42
N ARG A 53 -25.97 20.04 24.73
CA ARG A 53 -26.83 19.15 25.52
C ARG A 53 -26.20 17.78 25.78
N ALA A 54 -25.93 17.46 27.04
CA ALA A 54 -25.25 16.25 27.47
C ALA A 54 -25.89 14.94 26.96
N HIS A 55 -27.22 14.88 26.84
CA HIS A 55 -27.91 13.67 26.38
C HIS A 55 -27.64 13.30 24.91
N HIS A 56 -27.21 14.24 24.06
CA HIS A 56 -26.84 13.91 22.68
C HIS A 56 -25.57 13.02 22.60
N HIS A 57 -24.78 12.96 23.67
CA HIS A 57 -23.56 12.15 23.75
C HIS A 57 -23.77 10.79 24.45
N GLU A 58 -25.02 10.41 24.74
CA GLU A 58 -25.31 9.14 25.42
C GLU A 58 -24.82 7.92 24.61
N HIS A 59 -25.04 7.90 23.30
CA HIS A 59 -24.59 6.77 22.46
C HIS A 59 -23.06 6.63 22.45
N GLU A 60 -22.36 7.77 22.38
CA GLU A 60 -20.89 7.83 22.46
C GLU A 60 -20.40 7.33 23.82
N ALA A 61 -21.01 7.80 24.92
CA ALA A 61 -20.67 7.38 26.27
C ALA A 61 -20.84 5.87 26.46
N HIS A 62 -21.93 5.27 25.96
CA HIS A 62 -22.13 3.82 25.98
C HIS A 62 -21.03 3.07 25.22
N GLY A 63 -20.56 3.61 24.09
CA GLY A 63 -19.47 3.03 23.30
C GLY A 63 -18.14 2.95 24.07
N TRP A 64 -17.85 3.95 24.89
CA TRP A 64 -16.66 3.99 25.76
C TRP A 64 -16.80 3.12 27.01
N VAL A 65 -18.00 3.05 27.62
CA VAL A 65 -18.27 2.15 28.76
C VAL A 65 -18.04 0.70 28.40
N ARG A 66 -18.48 0.28 27.20
CA ARG A 66 -18.20 -1.07 26.67
C ARG A 66 -16.72 -1.35 26.43
N ARG A 67 -15.89 -0.31 26.27
CA ARG A 67 -14.43 -0.39 26.15
C ARG A 67 -13.70 -0.33 27.50
N GLY A 68 -14.44 -0.31 28.62
CA GLY A 68 -13.86 -0.34 29.96
C GLY A 68 -13.56 1.02 30.56
N LEU A 69 -14.13 2.11 30.03
CA LEU A 69 -13.92 3.48 30.53
C LEU A 69 -15.21 4.05 31.13
N ASN A 70 -15.10 4.86 32.17
CA ASN A 70 -16.23 5.67 32.62
C ASN A 70 -16.29 6.96 31.79
N VAL A 71 -17.48 7.52 31.57
CA VAL A 71 -17.63 8.78 30.83
C VAL A 71 -18.47 9.76 31.65
N ALA A 72 -17.91 10.93 31.94
CA ALA A 72 -18.62 12.05 32.52
C ALA A 72 -18.97 13.06 31.43
N VAL A 73 -20.26 13.23 31.17
CA VAL A 73 -20.77 14.25 30.24
C VAL A 73 -21.43 15.36 31.04
N GLN A 74 -20.95 16.58 30.87
CA GLN A 74 -21.44 17.76 31.56
C GLN A 74 -21.97 18.81 30.58
N ASP A 75 -23.15 19.35 30.88
CA ASP A 75 -23.61 20.59 30.26
C ASP A 75 -22.82 21.78 30.83
N VAL A 76 -22.20 22.61 29.97
CA VAL A 76 -21.51 23.82 30.44
C VAL A 76 -22.49 24.82 31.07
N ARG A 77 -21.97 25.80 31.82
CA ARG A 77 -22.76 26.81 32.52
C ARG A 77 -23.81 27.47 31.62
N GLY A 78 -25.04 27.61 32.12
CA GLY A 78 -26.17 28.20 31.38
C GLY A 78 -26.66 27.38 30.17
N ARG A 79 -26.24 26.11 30.03
CA ARG A 79 -26.63 25.21 28.94
C ARG A 79 -27.32 23.96 29.45
N GLY A 80 -28.18 23.38 28.62
CA GLY A 80 -28.86 22.11 28.91
C GLY A 80 -29.55 22.12 30.27
N ALA A 81 -29.15 21.21 31.16
CA ALA A 81 -29.65 21.14 32.53
C ALA A 81 -28.83 21.96 33.55
N SER A 82 -27.72 22.57 33.13
CA SER A 82 -26.90 23.45 33.98
C SER A 82 -27.52 24.84 34.12
N THR A 83 -27.41 25.41 35.32
CA THR A 83 -27.85 26.78 35.62
C THR A 83 -26.72 27.80 35.42
N GLY A 84 -26.98 29.08 35.66
CA GLY A 84 -26.06 30.20 35.41
C GLY A 84 -26.26 30.86 34.05
N GLU A 85 -25.39 31.81 33.72
CA GLU A 85 -25.40 32.51 32.42
C GLU A 85 -24.39 31.87 31.46
N PHE A 86 -24.79 31.72 30.19
CA PHE A 86 -23.93 31.16 29.16
C PHE A 86 -23.12 32.27 28.49
N GLU A 87 -21.84 32.35 28.86
CA GLU A 87 -20.84 33.22 28.21
C GLU A 87 -19.82 32.32 27.49
N PRO A 88 -19.90 32.19 26.15
CA PRO A 88 -19.03 31.29 25.39
C PRO A 88 -17.54 31.48 25.71
N TYR A 89 -16.85 30.38 25.98
CA TYR A 89 -15.41 30.26 26.23
C TYR A 89 -14.88 30.92 27.53
N GLN A 90 -15.70 31.62 28.30
CA GLN A 90 -15.23 32.41 29.45
C GLN A 90 -14.96 31.59 30.71
N HIS A 91 -15.88 30.68 31.06
CA HIS A 91 -15.85 29.99 32.37
C HIS A 91 -15.21 28.60 32.34
N GLU A 92 -14.65 28.19 31.19
CA GLU A 92 -14.31 26.78 30.96
C GLU A 92 -13.14 26.25 31.80
N GLN A 93 -12.25 27.14 32.26
CA GLN A 93 -11.20 26.79 33.21
C GLN A 93 -11.76 26.55 34.63
N GLU A 94 -12.54 27.50 35.15
CA GLU A 94 -13.11 27.44 36.52
C GLU A 94 -14.05 26.23 36.67
N ASP A 95 -15.03 26.12 35.76
CA ASP A 95 -16.02 25.05 35.79
C ASP A 95 -15.39 23.69 35.50
N GLY A 96 -14.42 23.63 34.59
CA GLY A 96 -13.65 22.42 34.31
C GLY A 96 -12.89 21.94 35.55
N ALA A 97 -12.22 22.85 36.27
CA ALA A 97 -11.46 22.52 37.46
C ALA A 97 -12.34 21.93 38.57
N ALA A 98 -13.49 22.56 38.87
CA ALA A 98 -14.43 22.05 39.86
C ALA A 98 -14.99 20.67 39.48
N THR A 99 -15.22 20.46 38.18
CA THR A 99 -15.69 19.17 37.66
C THR A 99 -14.64 18.08 37.81
N PHE A 100 -13.40 18.36 37.41
CA PHE A 100 -12.27 17.45 37.58
C PHE A 100 -12.08 17.05 39.04
N ASP A 101 -12.07 18.03 39.95
CA ASP A 101 -11.88 17.79 41.38
C ASP A 101 -13.01 16.93 41.97
N HIS A 102 -14.27 17.18 41.56
CA HIS A 102 -15.40 16.35 41.99
C HIS A 102 -15.28 14.91 41.48
N LEU A 103 -14.93 14.72 40.20
CA LEU A 103 -14.81 13.38 39.61
C LEU A 103 -13.74 12.52 40.29
N LEU A 104 -12.63 13.12 40.74
CA LEU A 104 -11.60 12.42 41.50
C LEU A 104 -12.08 11.89 42.85
N THR A 105 -13.14 12.48 43.43
CA THR A 105 -13.72 12.00 44.69
C THR A 105 -14.66 10.80 44.53
N LEU A 106 -15.06 10.49 43.28
CA LEU A 106 -15.99 9.40 43.03
C LEU A 106 -15.30 8.04 43.23
N PRO A 107 -15.95 7.08 43.92
CA PRO A 107 -15.39 5.75 44.14
C PRO A 107 -15.22 4.94 42.85
N ASP A 108 -15.84 5.40 41.75
CA ASP A 108 -15.75 4.79 40.43
C ASP A 108 -14.55 5.31 39.62
N CYS A 109 -13.84 6.35 40.10
CA CYS A 109 -12.64 6.91 39.46
C CYS A 109 -11.37 6.23 39.98
N ASP A 110 -10.45 5.87 39.09
CA ASP A 110 -9.13 5.32 39.45
C ASP A 110 -8.02 6.39 39.59
N GLY A 111 -8.40 7.66 39.60
CA GLY A 111 -7.51 8.80 39.65
C GLY A 111 -7.06 9.33 38.28
N ARG A 112 -7.40 8.66 37.17
CA ARG A 112 -7.03 9.10 35.81
C ARG A 112 -8.23 9.71 35.10
N ILE A 113 -8.08 10.94 34.62
CA ILE A 113 -9.10 11.66 33.83
C ILE A 113 -8.48 12.14 32.51
N ILE A 114 -9.05 11.72 31.39
CA ILE A 114 -8.73 12.23 30.05
C ILE A 114 -9.82 13.22 29.65
N ALA A 115 -9.44 14.43 29.26
CA ALA A 115 -10.37 15.43 28.77
C ALA A 115 -10.51 15.31 27.25
N TYR A 116 -11.73 15.34 26.72
CA TYR A 116 -11.94 15.21 25.29
C TYR A 116 -13.15 15.96 24.79
N GLY A 117 -13.18 16.23 23.49
CA GLY A 117 -14.35 16.77 22.82
C GLY A 117 -14.07 17.29 21.42
N GLY A 118 -15.16 17.60 20.70
CA GLY A 118 -15.14 18.24 19.39
C GLY A 118 -15.47 19.74 19.45
N SER A 119 -14.83 20.56 18.62
CA SER A 119 -15.17 21.98 18.44
C SER A 119 -15.09 22.72 19.78
N TYR A 120 -16.17 23.34 20.26
CA TYR A 120 -16.25 23.96 21.60
C TYR A 120 -15.84 23.00 22.74
N ALA A 121 -16.18 21.71 22.65
CA ALA A 121 -15.82 20.75 23.70
C ALA A 121 -14.30 20.45 23.71
N ALA A 122 -13.62 20.58 22.56
CA ALA A 122 -12.16 20.53 22.49
C ALA A 122 -11.53 21.73 23.21
N HIS A 123 -12.10 22.92 23.05
CA HIS A 123 -11.71 24.09 23.84
C HIS A 123 -11.84 23.81 25.34
N CYS A 124 -12.96 23.22 25.79
CA CYS A 124 -13.15 22.90 27.20
C CYS A 124 -12.07 21.95 27.73
N ALA A 125 -11.66 20.96 26.93
CA ALA A 125 -10.59 20.02 27.30
C ALA A 125 -9.22 20.73 27.39
N LEU A 126 -8.91 21.58 26.42
CA LEU A 126 -7.69 22.38 26.40
C LEU A 126 -7.65 23.41 27.54
N ALA A 127 -8.77 24.09 27.82
CA ALA A 127 -8.90 25.04 28.94
C ALA A 127 -8.68 24.35 30.29
N LEU A 128 -9.27 23.17 30.50
CA LEU A 128 -9.06 22.38 31.72
C LEU A 128 -7.59 22.06 31.96
N SER A 129 -6.84 21.73 30.90
CA SER A 129 -5.42 21.38 31.01
C SER A 129 -4.52 22.54 31.50
N HIS A 130 -4.98 23.79 31.41
CA HIS A 130 -4.28 24.94 31.99
C HIS A 130 -4.29 24.94 33.52
N VAL A 131 -5.30 24.32 34.12
CA VAL A 131 -5.58 24.44 35.56
C VAL A 131 -5.56 23.10 36.31
N ARG A 132 -5.60 21.96 35.60
CA ARG A 132 -5.57 20.62 36.22
C ARG A 132 -4.68 19.62 35.45
N PRO A 133 -4.03 18.67 36.15
CA PRO A 133 -3.20 17.64 35.53
C PRO A 133 -4.06 16.51 34.99
N VAL A 134 -4.56 16.67 33.76
CA VAL A 134 -5.26 15.58 33.04
C VAL A 134 -4.28 14.51 32.56
N ALA A 135 -4.73 13.27 32.46
CA ALA A 135 -3.92 12.14 31.99
C ALA A 135 -3.64 12.21 30.47
N GLY A 136 -4.46 12.95 29.73
CA GLY A 136 -4.32 13.19 28.30
C GLY A 136 -5.45 14.08 27.77
N ILE A 137 -5.26 14.60 26.56
CA ILE A 137 -6.23 15.45 25.86
C ILE A 137 -6.51 14.88 24.48
N MET A 138 -7.78 14.71 24.12
CA MET A 138 -8.19 14.41 22.74
C MET A 138 -9.02 15.57 22.20
N ALA A 139 -8.38 16.42 21.39
CA ALA A 139 -8.94 17.63 20.80
C ALA A 139 -9.37 17.37 19.36
N LEU A 140 -10.68 17.24 19.14
CA LEU A 140 -11.26 16.98 17.83
C LEU A 140 -11.76 18.29 17.21
N VAL A 141 -11.41 18.59 15.96
CA VAL A 141 -11.74 19.82 15.21
C VAL A 141 -11.67 21.09 16.09
N PRO A 142 -10.52 21.35 16.75
CA PRO A 142 -10.46 22.26 17.89
C PRO A 142 -10.60 23.74 17.49
N CYS A 143 -11.58 24.40 18.10
CA CYS A 143 -11.64 25.86 18.17
C CYS A 143 -10.87 26.32 19.41
N TRP A 144 -10.00 27.33 19.30
CA TRP A 144 -9.16 27.78 20.43
C TRP A 144 -9.84 28.73 21.38
N ASP A 145 -10.64 29.65 20.86
CA ASP A 145 -11.29 30.70 21.63
C ASP A 145 -12.37 31.40 20.78
N SER A 146 -13.07 32.35 21.40
CA SER A 146 -14.05 33.19 20.71
C SER A 146 -13.49 33.95 19.52
N THR A 147 -12.21 34.36 19.55
CA THR A 147 -11.58 35.11 18.45
C THR A 147 -11.35 34.20 17.24
N SER A 148 -10.88 32.97 17.44
CA SER A 148 -10.75 31.95 16.40
C SER A 148 -12.11 31.56 15.80
N ALA A 149 -13.20 31.70 16.55
CA ALA A 149 -14.55 31.50 16.02
C ALA A 149 -15.02 32.67 15.13
N THR A 150 -14.51 33.88 15.32
CA THR A 150 -14.98 35.12 14.67
C THR A 150 -13.99 35.77 13.70
N THR A 151 -12.80 35.22 13.55
CA THR A 151 -11.71 35.83 12.78
C THR A 151 -10.79 34.74 12.24
N GLU A 152 -10.61 34.68 10.92
CA GLU A 152 -9.68 33.74 10.29
C GLU A 152 -8.23 34.27 10.37
N ASN A 153 -7.24 33.41 10.16
CA ASN A 153 -5.80 33.72 10.29
C ASN A 153 -5.32 34.93 9.46
N GLY A 154 -6.04 35.32 8.39
CA GLY A 154 -5.74 36.52 7.59
C GLY A 154 -6.43 37.80 8.04
N GLY A 155 -7.14 37.78 9.18
CA GLY A 155 -7.85 38.95 9.72
C GLY A 155 -9.19 39.25 9.05
N VAL A 156 -9.65 38.40 8.13
CA VAL A 156 -11.00 38.48 7.54
C VAL A 156 -12.04 37.95 8.51
N THR A 157 -13.25 38.50 8.43
CA THR A 157 -14.34 38.16 9.35
C THR A 157 -15.26 37.10 8.72
N PRO A 158 -15.24 35.85 9.22
CA PRO A 158 -16.24 34.85 8.84
C PRO A 158 -17.62 35.31 9.29
N LEU A 159 -18.61 35.16 8.41
CA LEU A 159 -19.98 35.60 8.63
C LEU A 159 -20.92 34.41 8.88
N LEU A 160 -20.97 33.49 7.93
CA LEU A 160 -21.95 32.40 7.95
C LEU A 160 -21.82 31.47 9.16
N SER A 161 -20.60 31.02 9.46
CA SER A 161 -20.37 30.00 10.50
C SER A 161 -20.69 30.54 11.91
N PRO A 162 -20.16 31.71 12.33
CA PRO A 162 -20.63 32.46 13.49
C PRO A 162 -22.13 32.64 13.61
N ALA A 163 -22.76 33.16 12.55
CA ALA A 163 -24.18 33.50 12.55
C ALA A 163 -25.06 32.26 12.74
N TRP A 164 -24.72 31.20 12.01
CA TRP A 164 -25.38 29.91 12.11
C TRP A 164 -25.19 29.28 13.50
N TRP A 165 -23.95 29.25 14.02
CA TRP A 165 -23.67 28.65 15.32
C TRP A 165 -24.42 29.39 16.43
N TRP A 166 -24.42 30.73 16.39
CA TRP A 166 -25.15 31.55 17.35
C TRP A 166 -26.66 31.28 17.28
N TRP A 167 -27.24 31.30 16.08
CA TRP A 167 -28.66 31.05 15.86
C TRP A 167 -29.11 29.69 16.40
N ASN A 168 -28.30 28.65 16.17
CA ASN A 168 -28.63 27.29 16.61
C ASN A 168 -28.42 27.04 18.10
N ASN A 169 -27.41 27.69 18.70
CA ASN A 169 -26.94 27.31 20.04
C ASN A 169 -27.33 28.30 21.13
N VAL A 170 -27.50 29.60 20.88
CA VAL A 170 -27.79 30.60 21.93
C VAL A 170 -29.29 30.88 22.04
N PRO A 171 -29.95 30.69 23.21
CA PRO A 171 -31.37 30.95 23.35
C PRO A 171 -31.63 32.46 23.51
N GLY A 172 -32.32 33.06 22.54
CA GLY A 172 -32.84 34.44 22.65
C GLY A 172 -32.66 35.27 21.38
N ARG A 173 -33.79 35.69 20.80
CA ARG A 173 -33.99 36.57 19.61
C ARG A 173 -33.87 35.98 18.20
N GLY A 174 -33.83 34.65 18.04
CA GLY A 174 -34.17 33.98 16.77
C GLY A 174 -35.43 33.13 16.96
N THR A 175 -36.50 33.40 16.22
CA THR A 175 -37.75 32.60 16.24
C THR A 175 -37.70 31.37 15.31
N GLY A 176 -36.51 31.00 14.84
CA GLY A 176 -36.33 29.92 13.87
C GLY A 176 -36.24 28.52 14.48
N PRO A 177 -36.48 27.47 13.66
CA PRO A 177 -36.22 26.08 14.03
C PRO A 177 -34.76 25.90 14.48
N ARG A 178 -34.55 25.18 15.59
CA ARG A 178 -33.20 24.75 16.02
C ARG A 178 -32.80 23.49 15.25
N GLY A 179 -31.53 23.36 14.88
CA GLY A 179 -31.03 22.22 14.13
C GLY A 179 -31.13 22.39 12.61
N ILE A 180 -31.17 23.63 12.14
CA ILE A 180 -31.08 23.95 10.71
C ILE A 180 -29.62 23.82 10.28
N GLU A 181 -29.36 23.19 9.14
CA GLU A 181 -28.03 23.10 8.52
C GLU A 181 -27.57 24.48 7.98
N PRO A 182 -26.27 24.79 7.94
CA PRO A 182 -25.75 26.09 7.47
C PRO A 182 -26.32 26.55 6.13
N ARG A 183 -26.56 25.61 5.19
CA ARG A 183 -27.20 25.88 3.90
C ARG A 183 -28.52 26.58 4.03
N GLN A 184 -29.38 25.95 4.79
CA GLN A 184 -30.76 26.35 4.91
C GLN A 184 -30.81 27.66 5.68
N PHE A 185 -29.95 27.82 6.69
CA PHE A 185 -29.77 29.10 7.38
C PHE A 185 -29.36 30.24 6.43
N ALA A 186 -28.35 30.02 5.56
CA ALA A 186 -27.94 31.04 4.59
C ALA A 186 -29.06 31.38 3.58
N GLN A 187 -29.81 30.38 3.12
CA GLN A 187 -30.95 30.57 2.22
C GLN A 187 -32.10 31.31 2.88
N ASP A 188 -32.39 31.00 4.15
CA ASP A 188 -33.46 31.62 4.93
C ASP A 188 -33.14 33.08 5.27
N MET A 189 -31.88 33.37 5.61
CA MET A 189 -31.43 34.73 5.94
C MET A 189 -31.25 35.62 4.71
N GLY A 190 -30.82 35.06 3.56
CA GLY A 190 -30.66 35.83 2.32
C GLY A 190 -29.85 37.11 2.49
N GLU A 191 -30.40 38.25 2.05
CA GLU A 191 -29.77 39.57 2.20
C GLU A 191 -29.70 40.06 3.66
N GLU A 192 -30.53 39.55 4.57
CA GLU A 192 -30.49 39.93 5.99
C GLU A 192 -29.16 39.52 6.64
N LEU A 193 -28.49 38.49 6.10
CA LEU A 193 -27.18 38.06 6.56
C LEU A 193 -26.12 39.16 6.42
N LEU A 194 -26.24 40.06 5.42
CA LEU A 194 -25.33 41.21 5.25
C LEU A 194 -25.35 42.17 6.46
N GLN A 195 -26.49 42.20 7.16
CA GLN A 195 -26.73 43.06 8.31
C GLN A 195 -26.49 42.33 9.64
N TRP A 196 -26.22 41.02 9.62
CA TRP A 196 -25.97 40.26 10.84
C TRP A 196 -24.69 40.73 11.52
N ARG A 197 -24.73 40.86 12.85
CA ARG A 197 -23.58 41.18 13.69
C ARG A 197 -23.58 40.26 14.90
N ALA A 198 -22.39 39.83 15.33
CA ALA A 198 -22.23 39.03 16.54
C ALA A 198 -22.74 39.80 17.77
N PRO A 199 -23.73 39.29 18.50
CA PRO A 199 -24.26 39.94 19.70
C PRO A 199 -23.33 39.75 20.90
N ALA A 200 -23.27 40.74 21.79
CA ALA A 200 -22.53 40.63 23.06
C ALA A 200 -23.07 39.44 23.92
N PRO A 201 -22.20 38.71 24.64
CA PRO A 201 -20.80 39.02 24.94
C PRO A 201 -19.77 38.43 23.95
N TRP A 202 -20.14 38.05 22.72
CA TRP A 202 -19.11 37.70 21.74
C TRP A 202 -18.15 38.87 21.53
N PRO A 203 -16.83 38.65 21.61
CA PRO A 203 -15.87 39.69 21.27
C PRO A 203 -16.11 40.11 19.83
N GLN A 204 -16.18 41.42 19.62
CA GLN A 204 -16.18 41.95 18.26
C GLN A 204 -14.84 41.57 17.60
N PRO A 205 -14.81 41.31 16.29
CA PRO A 205 -13.56 41.01 15.58
C PRO A 205 -12.58 42.16 15.79
N THR A 206 -11.55 41.96 16.62
CA THR A 206 -10.46 42.92 16.80
C THR A 206 -9.28 42.50 15.94
N ASN A 207 -8.50 43.46 15.43
CA ASN A 207 -7.25 43.21 14.67
C ASN A 207 -6.13 42.56 15.52
N SER A 208 -6.45 41.96 16.68
CA SER A 208 -5.49 41.35 17.59
C SER A 208 -5.23 39.90 17.22
N ALA A 209 -3.96 39.52 17.14
CA ALA A 209 -3.52 38.14 17.00
C ALA A 209 -4.17 37.23 18.07
N HIS A 210 -4.47 35.98 17.71
CA HIS A 210 -5.01 34.96 18.62
C HIS A 210 -4.25 34.93 19.96
N ALA A 211 -4.98 34.97 21.07
CA ALA A 211 -4.41 35.02 22.42
C ALA A 211 -4.20 33.63 23.05
N TRP A 212 -4.36 32.55 22.27
CA TRP A 212 -4.21 31.19 22.78
C TRP A 212 -2.79 30.90 23.28
N SER A 213 -2.68 30.68 24.59
CA SER A 213 -1.45 30.28 25.28
C SER A 213 -1.42 28.77 25.52
N LEU A 214 -0.22 28.20 25.67
CA LEU A 214 -0.08 26.79 26.03
C LEU A 214 -0.20 26.61 27.56
N PRO A 215 -0.76 25.48 28.04
CA PRO A 215 -0.70 25.11 29.44
C PRO A 215 0.74 25.06 29.97
N ALA A 216 0.95 25.49 31.22
CA ALA A 216 2.27 25.42 31.85
C ALA A 216 2.85 23.99 31.91
N ARG A 217 1.98 22.97 31.95
CA ARG A 217 2.32 21.54 31.96
C ARG A 217 2.19 20.86 30.59
N ALA A 218 2.08 21.61 29.50
CA ALA A 218 1.87 21.02 28.18
C ALA A 218 2.98 20.02 27.77
N SER A 219 4.18 20.14 28.33
CA SER A 219 5.27 19.18 28.10
C SER A 219 5.03 17.79 28.70
N GLU A 220 4.16 17.69 29.71
CA GLU A 220 3.87 16.47 30.47
C GLU A 220 2.59 15.77 30.01
N ILE A 221 1.73 16.48 29.26
CA ILE A 221 0.38 16.02 28.92
C ILE A 221 0.36 15.47 27.48
N PRO A 222 0.05 14.18 27.28
CA PRO A 222 -0.19 13.64 25.94
C PRO A 222 -1.37 14.33 25.25
N LEU A 223 -1.16 14.75 24.00
CA LEU A 223 -2.17 15.40 23.16
C LEU A 223 -2.46 14.57 21.90
N LEU A 224 -3.73 14.33 21.61
CA LEU A 224 -4.21 13.94 20.29
C LEU A 224 -5.00 15.11 19.69
N VAL A 225 -4.67 15.47 18.46
CA VAL A 225 -5.45 16.40 17.64
C VAL A 225 -6.00 15.65 16.43
N VAL A 226 -7.29 15.78 16.15
CA VAL A 226 -7.91 15.21 14.93
C VAL A 226 -8.71 16.31 14.25
N SER A 227 -8.46 16.58 12.98
CA SER A 227 -9.21 17.55 12.18
C SER A 227 -9.29 17.06 10.73
N GLY A 228 -9.96 17.81 9.85
CA GLY A 228 -10.15 17.45 8.46
C GLY A 228 -9.74 18.56 7.51
N VAL A 229 -9.41 18.24 6.26
CA VAL A 229 -9.07 19.27 5.24
C VAL A 229 -10.26 20.17 4.88
N ASP A 230 -11.48 19.69 5.10
CA ASP A 230 -12.71 20.48 4.92
C ASP A 230 -13.18 21.12 6.25
N ASP A 231 -12.41 21.00 7.34
CA ASP A 231 -12.69 21.67 8.62
C ASP A 231 -12.21 23.13 8.58
N GLY A 232 -13.08 24.05 9.01
CA GLY A 232 -12.75 25.46 9.14
C GLY A 232 -11.65 25.74 10.17
N PHE A 233 -11.37 24.79 11.07
CA PHE A 233 -10.33 24.89 12.10
C PHE A 233 -9.09 24.02 11.84
N ALA A 234 -8.88 23.55 10.59
CA ALA A 234 -7.76 22.67 10.25
C ALA A 234 -6.38 23.30 10.51
N ALA A 235 -6.26 24.62 10.28
CA ALA A 235 -5.02 25.36 10.54
C ALA A 235 -4.73 25.46 12.04
N GLU A 236 -5.76 25.69 12.85
CA GLU A 236 -5.72 25.76 14.30
C GLU A 236 -5.34 24.39 14.88
N ALA A 237 -5.92 23.31 14.34
CA ALA A 237 -5.58 21.94 14.70
C ALA A 237 -4.08 21.67 14.47
N GLN A 238 -3.57 21.98 13.27
CA GLN A 238 -2.15 21.82 12.94
C GLN A 238 -1.27 22.70 13.84
N HIS A 239 -1.63 23.96 14.04
CA HIS A 239 -0.90 24.88 14.92
C HIS A 239 -0.88 24.41 16.37
N THR A 240 -1.97 23.80 16.87
CA THR A 240 -2.04 23.25 18.23
C THR A 240 -0.95 22.22 18.42
N PHE A 241 -0.86 21.28 17.47
CA PHE A 241 0.19 20.26 17.45
C PHE A 241 1.59 20.86 17.37
N LEU A 242 1.82 21.76 16.41
CA LEU A 242 3.15 22.36 16.20
C LEU A 242 3.64 23.14 17.41
N ARG A 243 2.74 23.79 18.16
CA ARG A 243 3.09 24.56 19.37
C ARG A 243 3.18 23.69 20.62
N TRP A 244 2.55 22.51 20.66
CA TRP A 244 2.56 21.66 21.85
C TRP A 244 3.98 21.20 22.16
N PRO A 245 4.55 21.41 23.36
CA PRO A 245 5.93 21.04 23.65
C PRO A 245 6.09 19.58 24.11
N GLY A 246 4.99 18.89 24.42
CA GLY A 246 4.99 17.52 24.93
C GLY A 246 4.66 16.44 23.87
N PRO A 247 4.38 15.22 24.32
CA PRO A 247 3.91 14.11 23.47
C PRO A 247 2.63 14.53 22.73
N ALA A 248 2.65 14.51 21.40
CA ALA A 248 1.51 14.97 20.61
C ALA A 248 1.37 14.16 19.31
N GLN A 249 0.15 13.82 18.92
CA GLN A 249 -0.15 13.31 17.59
C GLN A 249 -1.23 14.17 16.95
N CYS A 250 -1.15 14.38 15.64
CA CYS A 250 -2.14 15.15 14.90
C CYS A 250 -2.53 14.43 13.62
N TYR A 251 -3.83 14.26 13.38
CA TYR A 251 -4.38 13.62 12.19
C TYR A 251 -5.28 14.59 11.45
N ILE A 252 -4.92 14.91 10.20
CA ILE A 252 -5.71 15.71 9.29
C ILE A 252 -6.26 14.82 8.17
N GLY A 253 -7.53 14.43 8.28
CA GLY A 253 -8.20 13.52 7.36
C GLY A 253 -9.06 14.20 6.29
N GLN A 254 -9.70 13.40 5.45
CA GLN A 254 -10.67 13.84 4.43
C GLN A 254 -12.07 13.98 5.03
N TRP A 255 -12.15 14.78 6.10
CA TRP A 255 -13.37 14.99 6.88
C TRP A 255 -13.78 16.46 6.92
N ASP A 256 -15.08 16.68 7.14
CA ASP A 256 -15.65 17.99 7.46
C ASP A 256 -15.58 18.29 8.97
N HIS A 257 -16.11 19.45 9.38
CA HIS A 257 -16.18 19.86 10.79
C HIS A 257 -16.96 18.87 11.68
N SER A 258 -17.86 18.05 11.12
CA SER A 258 -18.57 17.00 11.86
C SER A 258 -17.78 15.68 11.92
N LEU A 259 -16.53 15.68 11.46
CA LEU A 259 -15.71 14.49 11.22
C LEU A 259 -16.39 13.46 10.31
N ARG A 260 -17.30 13.90 9.44
CA ARG A 260 -17.97 13.05 8.45
C ARG A 260 -17.17 13.03 7.17
N ARG A 261 -17.31 11.92 6.45
CA ARG A 261 -16.59 11.66 5.21
C ARG A 261 -17.17 12.46 4.06
N ARG A 262 -16.30 12.97 3.18
CA ARG A 262 -16.68 13.42 1.84
C ARG A 262 -17.31 12.26 1.05
N SER A 263 -18.44 12.49 0.36
CA SER A 263 -19.12 11.39 -0.35
C SER A 263 -18.27 10.88 -1.51
N GLY A 264 -17.96 9.57 -1.54
CA GLY A 264 -17.14 8.95 -2.57
C GLY A 264 -15.67 8.73 -2.18
N ALA A 265 -15.20 9.33 -1.07
CA ALA A 265 -13.86 9.11 -0.54
C ALA A 265 -13.80 7.83 0.33
N LYS A 266 -12.77 7.00 0.11
CA LYS A 266 -12.40 5.88 1.00
C LYS A 266 -11.65 6.41 2.22
N ALA A 267 -12.32 7.19 3.08
CA ALA A 267 -11.66 7.87 4.19
C ALA A 267 -11.58 7.01 5.47
N THR A 268 -10.58 7.30 6.28
CA THR A 268 -10.28 6.69 7.57
C THR A 268 -11.41 6.92 8.59
N ASP A 269 -11.62 5.99 9.53
CA ASP A 269 -12.54 6.20 10.65
C ASP A 269 -11.83 6.94 11.80
N PRO A 270 -12.18 8.22 12.08
CA PRO A 270 -11.58 8.97 13.16
C PRO A 270 -11.86 8.35 14.53
N GLY A 271 -12.96 7.60 14.69
CA GLY A 271 -13.28 6.89 15.92
C GLY A 271 -12.25 5.82 16.29
N ALA A 272 -11.66 5.15 15.29
CA ALA A 272 -10.59 4.20 15.49
C ALA A 272 -9.37 4.89 16.11
N ILE A 273 -8.89 5.98 15.48
CA ILE A 273 -7.73 6.79 15.91
C ILE A 273 -7.87 7.19 17.38
N VAL A 274 -9.01 7.81 17.73
CA VAL A 274 -9.29 8.29 19.09
C VAL A 274 -9.29 7.12 20.09
N SER A 275 -9.87 5.97 19.73
CA SER A 275 -9.94 4.81 20.62
C SER A 275 -8.60 4.13 20.86
N ALA A 276 -7.77 4.02 19.84
CA ALA A 276 -6.44 3.43 19.96
C ALA A 276 -5.54 4.31 20.81
N TRP A 277 -5.48 5.61 20.50
CA TRP A 277 -4.72 6.61 21.26
C TRP A 277 -5.14 6.69 22.74
N CYS A 278 -6.45 6.58 23.01
CA CYS A 278 -6.93 6.57 24.39
C CYS A 278 -6.47 5.32 25.15
N ALA A 279 -6.64 4.13 24.56
CA ALA A 279 -6.15 2.88 25.14
C ALA A 279 -4.62 2.88 25.29
N GLU A 280 -3.97 3.64 24.44
CA GLU A 280 -2.56 3.97 24.46
C GLU A 280 -2.16 4.60 25.81
N VAL A 281 -2.54 5.86 25.97
CA VAL A 281 -2.15 6.69 27.10
C VAL A 281 -2.52 6.03 28.43
N LEU A 282 -3.66 5.34 28.48
CA LEU A 282 -4.12 4.63 29.68
C LEU A 282 -3.31 3.39 30.06
N ARG A 283 -2.56 2.79 29.13
CA ARG A 283 -1.58 1.72 29.40
C ARG A 283 -0.19 2.28 29.75
N GLY A 284 -0.02 3.61 29.73
CA GLY A 284 1.19 4.28 30.19
C GLY A 284 2.29 4.45 29.13
N ALA A 285 1.99 4.34 27.83
CA ALA A 285 2.97 4.80 26.84
C ALA A 285 2.93 6.31 26.67
N VAL A 286 4.01 6.78 26.07
CA VAL A 286 4.20 8.16 25.66
C VAL A 286 4.07 8.21 24.14
N PRO A 287 2.98 8.79 23.60
CA PRO A 287 2.80 8.87 22.15
C PRO A 287 3.97 9.60 21.48
N SER A 288 4.49 9.03 20.38
CA SER A 288 5.52 9.70 19.58
C SER A 288 4.97 10.99 18.95
N ARG A 289 5.82 12.00 18.82
CA ARG A 289 5.44 13.27 18.19
C ARG A 289 5.30 13.11 16.67
N ALA A 290 4.08 13.14 16.14
CA ALA A 290 3.84 12.90 14.71
C ALA A 290 2.60 13.65 14.16
N LEU A 291 2.75 14.20 12.95
CA LEU A 291 1.66 14.82 12.18
C LEU A 291 1.33 13.96 10.97
N TYR A 292 0.07 13.65 10.77
CA TYR A 292 -0.42 12.76 9.73
C TYR A 292 -1.39 13.50 8.80
N TYR A 293 -1.19 13.36 7.49
CA TYR A 293 -2.07 13.85 6.44
C TYR A 293 -2.70 12.72 5.66
N GLU A 294 -4.02 12.66 5.58
CA GLU A 294 -4.70 11.72 4.69
C GLU A 294 -4.71 12.30 3.27
N VAL A 295 -4.07 11.60 2.34
CA VAL A 295 -3.98 12.00 0.93
C VAL A 295 -5.02 11.24 0.13
N ASN A 296 -5.90 12.00 -0.54
CA ASN A 296 -7.03 11.47 -1.30
C ASN A 296 -6.70 11.42 -2.79
N ALA A 297 -6.53 10.23 -3.34
CA ALA A 297 -6.31 10.01 -4.77
C ALA A 297 -7.66 9.95 -5.51
N GLU A 298 -8.41 11.06 -5.54
CA GLU A 298 -9.80 11.08 -6.08
C GLU A 298 -9.93 10.79 -7.59
N LYS A 299 -8.84 10.56 -8.35
CA LYS A 299 -8.88 10.09 -9.75
C LYS A 299 -7.76 9.11 -10.12
N GLN A 300 -7.44 8.14 -9.27
CA GLN A 300 -6.49 7.08 -9.63
C GLN A 300 -7.07 5.69 -9.36
N ASN A 301 -7.65 5.11 -10.41
CA ASN A 301 -7.73 3.65 -10.54
C ASN A 301 -6.36 3.04 -10.95
N ASP A 302 -5.27 3.83 -11.01
CA ASP A 302 -3.98 3.40 -11.56
C ASP A 302 -2.73 4.03 -10.91
N ALA A 303 -2.78 4.56 -9.68
CA ALA A 303 -1.52 4.86 -8.97
C ALA A 303 -1.57 4.53 -7.48
N THR A 304 -0.65 3.65 -7.13
CA THR A 304 -0.03 3.49 -5.82
C THR A 304 0.41 4.84 -5.25
N ILE A 305 -0.26 5.31 -4.19
CA ILE A 305 0.43 6.06 -3.14
C ILE A 305 0.72 5.03 -2.05
N ALA A 306 1.92 4.46 -2.11
CA ALA A 306 2.48 3.60 -1.07
C ALA A 306 2.86 4.49 0.12
N SER A 307 2.21 4.32 1.26
CA SER A 307 2.65 4.92 2.53
C SER A 307 3.90 4.19 3.01
N SER A 308 4.95 4.95 3.31
CA SER A 308 6.25 4.48 3.79
C SER A 308 6.70 5.39 4.94
N GLU A 309 6.81 4.76 6.12
CA GLU A 309 7.48 5.03 7.41
C GLU A 309 7.64 6.44 7.99
N LEU A 310 7.50 6.49 9.32
CA LEU A 310 8.66 6.63 10.22
C LEU A 310 8.59 5.57 11.35
N ILE A 311 9.71 4.88 11.62
CA ILE A 311 9.98 3.83 12.67
C ILE A 311 10.67 4.49 13.91
N PRO A 312 10.98 3.84 15.07
CA PRO A 312 10.49 2.63 15.79
C PRO A 312 10.16 2.83 17.31
N ASN A 313 9.48 1.82 17.89
CA ASN A 313 9.40 1.32 19.30
C ASN A 313 9.63 2.28 20.50
N GLU A 314 8.89 2.25 21.62
CA GLU A 314 8.33 1.13 22.39
C GLU A 314 7.00 1.56 23.03
N ASN A 315 5.98 0.69 22.96
CA ASN A 315 4.59 0.97 23.30
C ASN A 315 4.01 2.01 22.30
N GLN A 316 3.18 1.63 21.31
CA GLN A 316 1.79 1.21 21.49
C GLN A 316 1.03 1.18 20.10
N PRO A 317 -0.31 1.06 20.05
CA PRO A 317 -1.23 0.00 19.66
C PRO A 317 -1.69 -0.04 18.18
N VAL A 318 -2.24 -1.20 17.85
CA VAL A 318 -2.80 -1.56 16.55
C VAL A 318 -4.11 -0.81 16.29
N LEU A 319 -4.11 0.09 15.31
CA LEU A 319 -5.32 0.58 14.63
C LEU A 319 -5.67 -0.38 13.49
N GLU A 320 -6.80 -1.06 13.59
CA GLU A 320 -7.35 -1.83 12.47
C GLU A 320 -7.54 -0.94 11.24
N LYS A 321 -7.09 -1.42 10.09
CA LYS A 321 -7.15 -0.79 8.75
C LYS A 321 -8.32 0.18 8.57
N THR A 322 -7.99 1.44 8.41
CA THR A 322 -8.91 2.46 7.93
C THR A 322 -8.40 3.03 6.61
N GLN A 323 -9.32 3.28 5.68
CA GLN A 323 -9.16 3.10 4.22
C GLN A 323 -8.36 4.17 3.44
N GLY A 324 -7.63 5.09 4.10
CA GLY A 324 -6.88 6.17 3.45
C GLY A 324 -5.36 6.09 3.62
N THR A 325 -4.61 6.64 2.66
CA THR A 325 -3.13 6.73 2.74
C THR A 325 -2.75 7.92 3.61
N TRP A 326 -2.06 7.65 4.72
CA TRP A 326 -1.53 8.67 5.60
C TRP A 326 -0.07 8.94 5.31
N VAL A 327 0.31 10.21 5.24
CA VAL A 327 1.70 10.67 5.21
C VAL A 327 2.06 11.17 6.60
N ARG A 328 3.03 10.52 7.24
CA ARG A 328 3.58 10.92 8.54
C ARG A 328 4.70 11.95 8.33
N MET A 329 4.69 12.99 9.13
CA MET A 329 5.75 13.98 9.24
C MET A 329 6.31 13.95 10.65
N GLU A 330 7.61 13.71 10.79
CA GLU A 330 8.32 13.77 12.07
C GLU A 330 9.12 15.07 12.20
N GLU A 331 9.18 15.58 13.43
CA GLU A 331 10.06 16.67 13.82
C GLU A 331 11.30 16.07 14.51
N HIS A 332 12.47 16.16 13.87
CA HIS A 332 13.72 15.86 14.56
C HIS A 332 14.06 17.00 15.54
N ALA A 333 14.39 16.62 16.78
CA ALA A 333 14.56 17.56 17.88
C ALA A 333 15.72 18.55 17.66
N HIS A 334 15.42 19.80 18.01
CA HIS A 334 16.31 20.96 18.18
C HIS A 334 16.61 21.84 16.96
N GLY A 335 15.86 22.95 16.89
CA GLY A 335 16.53 24.26 16.87
C GLY A 335 16.94 24.83 15.53
N SER A 336 16.19 24.60 14.46
CA SER A 336 16.08 25.52 13.31
C SER A 336 14.94 25.06 12.44
N HIS A 337 14.05 25.97 12.02
CA HIS A 337 13.03 25.68 11.03
C HIS A 337 13.65 25.00 9.79
N GLN A 338 13.07 23.87 9.37
CA GLN A 338 13.30 23.07 8.13
C GLN A 338 13.95 21.68 8.33
N GLN A 339 13.39 20.72 7.57
CA GLN A 339 13.93 19.43 7.10
C GLN A 339 13.51 18.14 7.83
N VAL A 340 12.28 17.66 7.50
CA VAL A 340 12.06 16.30 6.98
C VAL A 340 11.04 16.39 5.82
N ALA A 341 11.47 15.97 4.61
CA ALA A 341 10.71 15.65 3.38
C ALA A 341 9.66 16.63 2.79
N GLN A 342 9.84 17.95 2.87
CA GLN A 342 9.09 18.90 2.01
C GLN A 342 10.04 19.76 1.20
N ARG A 343 9.95 19.69 -0.14
CA ARG A 343 10.55 20.70 -1.00
C ARG A 343 9.54 21.82 -1.19
N ILE A 344 9.90 23.04 -0.80
CA ILE A 344 9.11 24.22 -1.18
C ILE A 344 9.44 24.53 -2.64
N VAL A 345 8.51 24.24 -3.55
CA VAL A 345 8.64 24.69 -4.93
C VAL A 345 8.21 26.15 -4.97
N ARG A 346 9.17 27.04 -5.25
CA ARG A 346 8.90 28.44 -5.53
C ARG A 346 8.53 28.61 -6.99
N ALA A 347 7.25 28.86 -7.26
CA ALA A 347 6.79 29.27 -8.58
C ALA A 347 6.73 30.80 -8.64
N HIS A 348 7.41 31.38 -9.63
CA HIS A 348 7.33 32.80 -9.94
C HIS A 348 6.36 32.99 -11.11
N ALA A 349 5.21 33.60 -10.86
CA ALA A 349 4.36 34.11 -11.93
C ALA A 349 4.69 35.59 -12.14
N HIS A 350 5.25 35.91 -13.31
CA HIS A 350 5.43 37.29 -13.74
C HIS A 350 4.20 37.72 -14.54
N GLY A 351 3.37 38.59 -13.96
CA GLY A 351 2.16 39.11 -14.61
C GLY A 351 1.45 40.12 -13.70
N THR A 352 0.73 41.06 -14.32
CA THR A 352 -0.15 42.01 -13.62
C THR A 352 -1.59 41.49 -13.65
N ALA A 353 -2.20 41.30 -12.49
CA ALA A 353 -3.61 40.97 -12.32
C ALA A 353 -4.36 42.19 -11.74
N SER A 354 -5.61 42.40 -12.16
CA SER A 354 -6.41 43.51 -11.68
C SER A 354 -7.88 43.21 -11.74
N TRP A 355 -8.61 43.56 -10.69
CA TRP A 355 -10.06 43.40 -10.62
C TRP A 355 -10.70 44.59 -9.90
N THR A 356 -12.01 44.72 -10.08
CA THR A 356 -12.81 45.77 -9.45
C THR A 356 -14.06 45.13 -8.87
N SER A 357 -14.30 45.33 -7.59
CA SER A 357 -15.41 44.72 -6.86
C SER A 357 -16.52 45.70 -6.55
N ASP A 358 -17.76 45.18 -6.51
CA ASP A 358 -18.96 45.92 -6.14
C ASP A 358 -19.62 45.28 -4.91
N SER A 359 -19.66 46.00 -3.80
CA SER A 359 -20.28 45.54 -2.55
C SER A 359 -21.79 45.26 -2.67
N GLN A 360 -22.48 45.81 -3.68
CA GLN A 360 -23.90 45.53 -3.94
C GLN A 360 -24.10 44.23 -4.74
N GLN A 361 -23.05 43.72 -5.37
CA GLN A 361 -23.05 42.45 -6.11
C GLN A 361 -21.82 41.62 -5.73
N PRO A 362 -21.69 41.23 -4.46
CA PRO A 362 -20.48 40.57 -3.97
C PRO A 362 -20.23 39.27 -4.73
N PHE A 363 -18.95 38.95 -4.92
CA PHE A 363 -18.54 37.71 -5.54
C PHE A 363 -19.07 36.51 -4.71
N PRO A 364 -19.78 35.56 -5.34
CA PRO A 364 -20.34 34.42 -4.64
C PRO A 364 -19.24 33.43 -4.29
N SER A 365 -19.29 32.87 -3.08
CA SER A 365 -18.35 31.85 -2.65
C SER A 365 -18.42 30.60 -3.54
N TRP A 366 -17.25 30.03 -3.86
CA TRP A 366 -17.16 28.69 -4.47
C TRP A 366 -17.77 27.62 -3.58
N LEU A 367 -17.76 27.86 -2.27
CA LEU A 367 -18.59 27.15 -1.32
C LEU A 367 -20.02 27.65 -1.56
N CYS A 368 -20.79 26.96 -2.43
CA CYS A 368 -22.24 27.10 -2.40
C CYS A 368 -22.67 27.01 -0.91
N PRO A 369 -23.61 27.81 -0.37
CA PRO A 369 -23.68 28.30 1.04
C PRO A 369 -23.61 27.30 2.23
N VAL A 370 -22.79 26.26 2.19
CA VAL A 370 -22.99 24.96 2.85
C VAL A 370 -21.69 24.16 3.00
N GLU A 371 -20.74 24.33 2.10
CA GLU A 371 -19.77 23.26 1.85
C GLU A 371 -18.61 23.15 2.86
N LYS A 372 -18.45 24.09 3.81
CA LYS A 372 -17.59 23.88 5.00
C LYS A 372 -18.12 22.76 5.93
N VAL A 373 -19.37 22.32 5.77
CA VAL A 373 -20.03 21.38 6.72
C VAL A 373 -20.62 20.13 6.04
N SER A 374 -20.57 19.99 4.70
CA SER A 374 -21.20 18.82 4.04
C SER A 374 -20.54 18.25 2.77
N GLY A 375 -19.30 18.61 2.45
CA GLY A 375 -18.41 17.83 1.55
C GLY A 375 -18.95 17.40 0.18
N ARG A 376 -19.58 18.27 -0.63
CA ARG A 376 -19.94 17.96 -2.04
C ARG A 376 -19.92 19.20 -2.95
N GLY A 377 -18.87 19.38 -3.75
CA GLY A 377 -18.78 20.43 -4.77
C GLY A 377 -18.74 19.89 -6.20
N ALA A 378 -19.80 20.14 -6.98
CA ALA A 378 -19.80 20.10 -8.45
C ALA A 378 -20.98 20.91 -8.99
N GLY A 379 -20.81 22.23 -9.03
CA GLY A 379 -21.74 23.17 -9.67
C GLY A 379 -21.16 23.74 -10.97
N ASN A 380 -22.02 24.16 -11.89
CA ASN A 380 -21.67 24.66 -13.22
C ASN A 380 -20.72 25.89 -13.16
N THR A 381 -19.44 25.69 -13.48
CA THR A 381 -18.34 26.65 -13.20
C THR A 381 -18.25 27.82 -14.18
N ASP A 382 -18.87 27.72 -15.36
CA ASP A 382 -18.68 28.69 -16.46
C ASP A 382 -19.20 30.10 -16.14
N ALA A 383 -20.26 30.22 -15.33
CA ALA A 383 -20.82 31.52 -14.97
C ALA A 383 -19.90 32.32 -14.03
N VAL A 384 -19.22 31.64 -13.10
CA VAL A 384 -18.32 32.28 -12.12
C VAL A 384 -17.07 32.80 -12.80
N PHE A 385 -16.45 32.04 -13.71
CA PHE A 385 -15.26 32.46 -14.46
C PHE A 385 -15.48 33.62 -15.43
N SER A 386 -16.73 33.99 -15.72
CA SER A 386 -17.07 35.08 -16.65
C SER A 386 -17.22 36.45 -15.99
N ARG A 387 -17.19 36.52 -14.65
CA ARG A 387 -17.39 37.78 -13.92
C ARG A 387 -16.18 38.72 -14.05
N PRO A 388 -16.39 40.05 -14.11
CA PRO A 388 -15.31 41.04 -14.24
C PRO A 388 -14.62 41.41 -12.91
N ASP A 389 -15.16 40.98 -11.76
CA ASP A 389 -14.70 41.30 -10.40
C ASP A 389 -13.72 40.26 -9.83
N GLN A 390 -12.95 39.62 -10.71
CA GLN A 390 -11.95 38.61 -10.36
C GLN A 390 -10.73 38.68 -11.28
N SER A 391 -9.67 37.98 -10.91
CA SER A 391 -8.55 37.64 -11.80
C SER A 391 -8.13 36.20 -11.57
N VAL A 392 -7.80 35.46 -12.63
CA VAL A 392 -7.38 34.06 -12.53
C VAL A 392 -5.94 33.92 -13.01
N LEU A 393 -5.10 33.37 -12.14
CA LEU A 393 -3.74 32.97 -12.45
C LEU A 393 -3.71 31.46 -12.74
N VAL A 394 -3.11 31.08 -13.87
CA VAL A 394 -2.82 29.67 -14.19
C VAL A 394 -1.39 29.37 -13.78
N VAL A 395 -1.19 28.30 -13.02
CA VAL A 395 0.11 27.84 -12.56
C VAL A 395 0.50 26.60 -13.37
N ASP A 396 1.53 26.72 -14.20
CA ASP A 396 2.08 25.59 -14.96
C ASP A 396 2.79 24.60 -14.01
N VAL A 397 2.24 23.39 -13.89
CA VAL A 397 2.85 22.29 -13.13
C VAL A 397 3.45 21.29 -14.12
N ARG A 398 4.75 21.03 -14.03
CA ARG A 398 5.45 20.05 -14.89
C ARG A 398 5.42 18.66 -14.25
N GLY A 399 4.36 17.90 -14.53
CA GLY A 399 4.17 16.54 -14.01
C GLY A 399 3.22 16.47 -12.82
N PRO A 400 2.92 15.25 -12.31
CA PRO A 400 2.03 15.09 -11.16
C PRO A 400 2.66 15.70 -9.90
N LEU A 401 1.82 16.24 -9.02
CA LEU A 401 2.23 16.92 -7.81
C LEU A 401 1.29 16.56 -6.65
N THR A 402 1.84 16.16 -5.50
CA THR A 402 1.06 16.02 -4.28
C THR A 402 1.37 17.16 -3.32
N VAL A 403 0.35 17.95 -2.98
CA VAL A 403 0.45 19.09 -2.06
C VAL A 403 -0.13 18.66 -0.71
N ALA A 404 0.70 18.65 0.33
CA ALA A 404 0.27 18.37 1.70
C ALA A 404 0.84 19.39 2.68
N GLY A 405 -0.04 20.05 3.43
CA GLY A 405 0.32 21.11 4.38
C GLY A 405 -0.14 22.51 3.93
N THR A 406 0.49 23.53 4.49
CA THR A 406 0.07 24.94 4.33
C THR A 406 0.68 25.57 3.08
N LEU A 407 -0.14 25.92 2.10
CA LEU A 407 0.28 26.69 0.93
C LEU A 407 0.29 28.19 1.24
N ARG A 408 1.36 28.90 0.85
CA ARG A 408 1.46 30.36 1.02
C ARG A 408 1.58 31.06 -0.33
N VAL A 409 0.82 32.14 -0.48
CA VAL A 409 0.84 32.99 -1.67
C VAL A 409 1.32 34.37 -1.26
N HIS A 410 2.51 34.74 -1.71
CA HIS A 410 3.06 36.09 -1.52
C HIS A 410 2.65 36.98 -2.69
N LEU A 411 2.09 38.13 -2.38
CA LEU A 411 1.52 39.08 -3.34
C LEU A 411 2.18 40.44 -3.14
N TRP A 412 2.44 41.16 -4.24
CA TRP A 412 2.81 42.57 -4.20
C TRP A 412 1.83 43.37 -5.04
N GLY A 413 1.20 44.37 -4.43
CA GLY A 413 0.11 45.12 -5.05
C GLY A 413 -0.41 46.28 -4.22
N ASP A 414 -1.31 47.05 -4.82
CA ASP A 414 -2.00 48.18 -4.19
C ASP A 414 -3.52 48.04 -4.31
N VAL A 415 -4.24 48.63 -3.34
CA VAL A 415 -5.70 48.72 -3.32
C VAL A 415 -6.14 50.17 -3.26
N GLU A 416 -7.11 50.50 -4.11
CA GLU A 416 -7.80 51.78 -4.15
C GLU A 416 -9.28 51.56 -3.83
N GLU A 417 -9.75 52.12 -2.71
CA GLU A 417 -11.15 52.03 -2.30
C GLU A 417 -12.03 52.95 -3.17
N GLN A 418 -13.20 52.48 -3.60
CA GLN A 418 -14.07 53.25 -4.50
C GLN A 418 -15.03 54.20 -3.76
N SER A 419 -15.06 54.20 -2.42
CA SER A 419 -16.02 54.97 -1.63
C SER A 419 -15.38 56.13 -0.87
N GLN A 420 -15.95 57.35 -1.01
CA GLN A 420 -15.57 58.55 -0.24
C GLN A 420 -16.40 58.73 1.04
N SER A 421 -17.25 57.77 1.41
CA SER A 421 -18.35 57.99 2.37
C SER A 421 -18.21 57.29 3.73
N LEU A 422 -17.09 56.66 4.05
CA LEU A 422 -16.88 56.03 5.36
C LEU A 422 -15.99 56.91 6.26
N SER A 423 -16.40 57.04 7.54
CA SER A 423 -15.63 57.72 8.57
C SER A 423 -14.22 57.11 8.69
N ALA A 424 -13.21 57.97 8.88
CA ALA A 424 -11.77 57.70 8.74
C ALA A 424 -11.13 56.66 9.71
N GLY A 425 -11.88 55.66 10.19
CA GLY A 425 -11.41 54.58 11.05
C GLY A 425 -11.71 53.16 10.56
N ASP A 426 -12.63 52.95 9.62
CA ASP A 426 -13.17 51.62 9.26
C ASP A 426 -12.87 51.17 7.81
N SER A 427 -12.00 51.88 7.08
CA SER A 427 -11.63 51.49 5.71
C SER A 427 -10.71 50.27 5.71
N HIS A 428 -11.28 49.11 5.41
CA HIS A 428 -10.56 47.85 5.23
C HIS A 428 -10.93 47.24 3.86
N GLY A 429 -9.91 46.92 3.06
CA GLY A 429 -10.06 46.17 1.81
C GLY A 429 -9.61 44.73 2.03
N ASP A 430 -10.46 43.77 1.68
CA ASP A 430 -10.15 42.34 1.80
C ASP A 430 -9.73 41.76 0.45
N THR A 431 -8.83 40.79 0.44
CA THR A 431 -8.47 40.01 -0.76
C THR A 431 -8.60 38.54 -0.46
N PHE A 432 -9.39 37.85 -1.28
CA PHE A 432 -9.58 36.41 -1.22
C PHE A 432 -8.84 35.74 -2.38
N ALA A 433 -8.26 34.58 -2.09
CA ALA A 433 -7.69 33.68 -3.08
C ALA A 433 -8.40 32.32 -2.98
N HIS A 434 -8.91 31.84 -4.11
CA HIS A 434 -9.49 30.51 -4.26
C HIS A 434 -8.51 29.63 -5.04
N LEU A 435 -8.12 28.51 -4.45
CA LEU A 435 -7.32 27.49 -5.11
C LEU A 435 -8.25 26.52 -5.82
N LEU A 436 -8.09 26.38 -7.14
CA LEU A 436 -8.92 25.51 -7.98
C LEU A 436 -8.02 24.56 -8.77
N ILE A 437 -8.52 23.36 -9.06
CA ILE A 437 -7.84 22.37 -9.90
C ILE A 437 -8.74 22.09 -11.10
N ARG A 438 -8.21 22.21 -12.31
CA ARG A 438 -8.95 21.96 -13.56
C ARG A 438 -8.43 20.69 -14.24
N THR A 439 -9.32 19.72 -14.44
CA THR A 439 -9.06 18.45 -15.15
C THR A 439 -9.88 18.42 -16.43
N GLY A 440 -9.26 18.75 -17.58
CA GLY A 440 -9.99 18.87 -18.84
C GLY A 440 -10.99 20.04 -18.81
N ARG A 441 -12.30 19.75 -18.84
CA ARG A 441 -13.36 20.77 -18.72
C ARG A 441 -13.90 20.93 -17.29
N ASP A 442 -13.55 20.03 -16.38
CA ASP A 442 -14.06 20.04 -15.02
C ASP A 442 -13.15 20.89 -14.14
N THR A 443 -13.71 21.89 -13.43
CA THR A 443 -12.97 22.65 -12.41
C THR A 443 -13.52 22.32 -11.03
N ARG A 444 -12.62 21.94 -10.10
CA ARG A 444 -12.94 21.67 -8.70
C ARG A 444 -12.30 22.69 -7.78
N TRP A 445 -13.04 23.10 -6.75
CA TRP A 445 -12.52 23.90 -5.65
C TRP A 445 -11.66 23.03 -4.73
N ALA A 446 -10.51 23.58 -4.30
CA ALA A 446 -9.59 22.92 -3.38
C ALA A 446 -9.54 23.63 -2.02
N ALA A 447 -9.44 24.97 -1.99
CA ALA A 447 -9.43 25.74 -0.75
C ALA A 447 -9.66 27.24 -0.98
N THR A 448 -9.86 27.99 0.10
CA THR A 448 -10.02 29.45 0.09
C THR A 448 -9.33 30.07 1.29
N ALA A 449 -8.72 31.23 1.09
CA ALA A 449 -8.15 32.05 2.15
C ALA A 449 -8.31 33.53 1.84
N GLY A 450 -8.57 34.33 2.87
CA GLY A 450 -8.66 35.79 2.79
C GLY A 450 -7.60 36.48 3.63
N VAL A 451 -7.25 37.72 3.26
CA VAL A 451 -6.41 38.62 4.07
C VAL A 451 -7.01 40.03 4.12
N ARG A 452 -6.97 40.66 5.29
CA ARG A 452 -7.47 42.02 5.53
C ARG A 452 -6.37 43.09 5.40
N ARG A 453 -6.64 44.11 4.58
CA ARG A 453 -5.91 45.36 4.28
C ARG A 453 -4.64 45.22 3.42
N VAL A 454 -4.58 46.00 2.33
CA VAL A 454 -3.64 45.77 1.21
C VAL A 454 -2.96 47.05 0.70
N SER A 455 -1.67 47.22 1.01
CA SER A 455 -0.73 48.05 0.25
C SER A 455 0.66 47.45 0.45
N GLY A 456 1.38 47.13 -0.63
CA GLY A 456 2.71 46.52 -0.57
C GLY A 456 2.75 44.98 -0.58
N GLU A 457 3.68 44.40 0.17
CA GLU A 457 3.92 42.94 0.25
C GLU A 457 2.96 42.26 1.23
N MET A 458 2.39 41.13 0.82
CA MET A 458 1.42 40.37 1.61
C MET A 458 1.63 38.87 1.47
N THR A 459 1.16 38.11 2.45
CA THR A 459 1.13 36.64 2.40
C THR A 459 -0.28 36.14 2.70
N ILE A 460 -0.93 35.50 1.73
CA ILE A 460 -2.15 34.73 1.96
C ILE A 460 -1.75 33.31 2.34
N VAL A 461 -2.24 32.84 3.48
CA VAL A 461 -1.96 31.51 4.01
C VAL A 461 -3.21 30.65 3.82
N PHE A 462 -3.14 29.67 2.93
CA PHE A 462 -4.25 28.74 2.73
C PHE A 462 -4.42 27.81 3.93
N PRO A 463 -5.65 27.32 4.19
CA PRO A 463 -5.86 26.20 5.08
C PRO A 463 -4.99 25.00 4.67
N VAL A 464 -4.90 24.06 5.59
CA VAL A 464 -4.15 22.83 5.40
C VAL A 464 -4.70 22.04 4.21
N LEU A 465 -3.85 21.87 3.19
CA LEU A 465 -4.20 21.14 1.97
C LEU A 465 -3.74 19.70 2.05
N SER A 466 -4.46 18.81 1.38
CA SER A 466 -4.01 17.46 1.04
C SER A 466 -4.63 17.06 -0.30
N VAL A 467 -3.97 17.44 -1.39
CA VAL A 467 -4.51 17.30 -2.76
C VAL A 467 -3.46 16.76 -3.72
N HIS A 468 -3.87 15.84 -4.59
CA HIS A 468 -3.08 15.37 -5.73
C HIS A 468 -3.50 16.10 -7.01
N ILE A 469 -2.53 16.64 -7.73
CA ILE A 469 -2.65 17.32 -9.01
C ILE A 469 -2.02 16.40 -10.05
N GLY A 470 -2.81 15.84 -10.95
CA GLY A 470 -2.31 14.92 -11.97
C GLY A 470 -1.49 15.64 -13.06
N ALA A 471 -0.76 14.86 -13.87
CA ALA A 471 0.09 15.40 -14.93
C ALA A 471 -0.66 16.20 -16.03
N ALA A 472 -1.98 16.01 -16.14
CA ALA A 472 -2.85 16.71 -17.07
C ALA A 472 -3.77 17.74 -16.39
N ASP A 473 -3.61 17.95 -15.07
CA ASP A 473 -4.40 18.93 -14.32
C ASP A 473 -3.72 20.30 -14.34
N GLU A 474 -4.53 21.36 -14.37
CA GLU A 474 -4.07 22.74 -14.23
C GLU A 474 -4.39 23.27 -12.83
N LEU A 475 -3.40 23.89 -12.19
CA LEU A 475 -3.59 24.57 -10.91
C LEU A 475 -3.96 26.03 -11.19
N LEU A 476 -5.10 26.47 -10.67
CA LEU A 476 -5.61 27.83 -10.86
C LEU A 476 -5.70 28.53 -9.49
N ILE A 477 -5.38 29.82 -9.47
CA ILE A 477 -5.61 30.68 -8.31
C ILE A 477 -6.47 31.86 -8.77
N GLN A 478 -7.68 31.93 -8.24
CA GLN A 478 -8.60 33.03 -8.51
C GLN A 478 -8.55 34.04 -7.37
N PHE A 479 -8.31 35.30 -7.71
CA PHE A 479 -8.34 36.43 -6.79
C PHE A 479 -9.63 37.22 -6.94
N THR A 480 -10.21 37.61 -5.81
CA THR A 480 -11.37 38.51 -5.73
C THR A 480 -11.33 39.29 -4.41
N SER A 481 -12.29 40.20 -4.22
CA SER A 481 -12.41 41.03 -3.01
C SER A 481 -13.52 40.60 -2.08
N HIS A 482 -14.37 39.66 -2.49
CA HIS A 482 -15.51 39.17 -1.70
C HIS A 482 -15.61 37.65 -1.77
N ASP A 483 -16.10 37.02 -0.70
CA ASP A 483 -16.36 35.57 -0.65
C ASP A 483 -17.68 35.32 0.12
N PHE A 484 -18.78 35.81 -0.45
CA PHE A 484 -20.09 35.84 0.22
C PHE A 484 -20.90 34.56 -0.06
N PRO A 485 -21.59 33.94 0.93
CA PRO A 485 -21.87 34.42 2.29
C PRO A 485 -20.89 33.96 3.38
N VAL A 486 -19.79 33.30 3.02
CA VAL A 486 -18.85 32.73 4.00
C VAL A 486 -18.20 33.85 4.82
N HIS A 487 -17.87 34.96 4.16
CA HIS A 487 -17.24 36.14 4.75
C HIS A 487 -18.12 37.38 4.65
N GLU A 488 -17.87 38.36 5.53
CA GLU A 488 -18.46 39.69 5.42
C GLU A 488 -18.04 40.39 4.12
N VAL A 489 -18.92 41.27 3.61
CA VAL A 489 -18.67 42.02 2.37
C VAL A 489 -17.94 43.32 2.71
N SER A 490 -16.70 43.45 2.25
CA SER A 490 -15.95 44.71 2.34
C SER A 490 -16.51 45.78 1.38
N PRO A 491 -16.21 47.08 1.57
CA PRO A 491 -16.50 48.12 0.58
C PRO A 491 -15.94 47.78 -0.81
N GLY A 492 -16.58 48.33 -1.85
CA GLY A 492 -16.12 48.18 -3.23
C GLY A 492 -14.73 48.77 -3.44
N GLN A 493 -13.85 48.01 -4.09
CA GLN A 493 -12.43 48.34 -4.22
C GLN A 493 -11.87 47.92 -5.57
N LYS A 494 -10.81 48.62 -5.98
CA LYS A 494 -9.99 48.30 -7.15
C LYS A 494 -8.64 47.77 -6.69
N CYS A 495 -8.31 46.56 -7.11
CA CYS A 495 -7.12 45.85 -6.66
C CYS A 495 -6.16 45.62 -7.85
N TRP A 496 -4.86 45.76 -7.60
CA TRP A 496 -3.81 45.50 -8.57
C TRP A 496 -2.72 44.65 -7.94
N VAL A 497 -2.34 43.55 -8.58
CA VAL A 497 -1.24 42.68 -8.15
C VAL A 497 -0.23 42.62 -9.27
N ASN A 498 1.00 43.03 -9.00
CA ASN A 498 2.06 43.10 -10.02
C ASN A 498 3.06 41.93 -9.92
N ARG A 499 3.04 41.20 -8.81
CA ARG A 499 3.89 40.03 -8.60
C ARG A 499 3.20 39.03 -7.69
N VAL A 500 3.30 37.75 -8.05
CA VAL A 500 2.82 36.62 -7.25
C VAL A 500 3.96 35.60 -7.09
N VAL A 501 4.21 35.16 -5.86
CA VAL A 501 5.16 34.09 -5.55
C VAL A 501 4.44 33.04 -4.72
N LEU A 502 4.51 31.78 -5.16
CA LEU A 502 3.87 30.66 -4.49
C LEU A 502 4.93 29.83 -3.76
N ASP A 503 4.74 29.65 -2.45
CA ASP A 503 5.45 28.64 -1.68
C ASP A 503 4.52 27.44 -1.54
N ILE A 504 4.70 26.44 -2.42
CA ILE A 504 3.89 25.22 -2.44
C ILE A 504 4.61 24.15 -1.62
N PRO A 505 3.98 23.59 -0.56
CA PRO A 505 4.52 22.46 0.17
C PRO A 505 4.32 21.20 -0.66
N VAL A 506 5.33 20.85 -1.44
CA VAL A 506 5.30 19.67 -2.30
C VAL A 506 5.85 18.51 -1.50
N LEU A 507 5.04 17.46 -1.38
CA LEU A 507 5.59 16.14 -1.12
C LEU A 507 6.32 15.75 -2.40
N GLU A 508 7.64 15.63 -2.34
CA GLU A 508 8.36 14.95 -3.42
C GLU A 508 7.65 13.60 -3.57
N GLU A 509 7.23 13.22 -4.79
CA GLU A 509 7.01 11.81 -5.06
C GLU A 509 8.35 11.18 -4.73
N PRO A 510 8.47 10.48 -3.61
CA PRO A 510 9.78 10.00 -3.27
C PRO A 510 10.05 8.92 -4.32
N GLU A 511 11.29 8.78 -4.75
CA GLU A 511 11.80 7.44 -5.02
C GLU A 511 11.66 6.69 -3.69
N LEU A 512 10.43 6.28 -3.37
CA LEU A 512 10.08 5.59 -2.14
C LEU A 512 10.63 4.20 -2.31
N GLU A 513 11.75 3.95 -1.64
CA GLU A 513 11.84 2.70 -0.91
C GLU A 513 10.58 2.61 -0.03
N ALA A 514 9.62 1.85 -0.54
CA ALA A 514 8.37 1.60 0.13
C ALA A 514 8.69 0.84 1.41
N THR A 515 8.57 1.50 2.55
CA THR A 515 8.43 0.79 3.82
C THR A 515 6.96 0.41 4.00
N THR A 516 6.55 -0.38 3.04
CA THR A 516 6.00 -1.70 3.31
C THR A 516 6.19 -2.08 4.78
N PRO A 517 5.13 -2.16 5.62
CA PRO A 517 5.25 -2.85 6.90
C PRO A 517 5.99 -4.14 6.62
N ASP A 518 7.13 -4.34 7.29
CA ASP A 518 8.06 -5.44 7.00
C ASP A 518 7.22 -6.68 6.68
N PRO A 519 7.25 -7.20 5.44
CA PRO A 519 6.41 -8.32 5.07
C PRO A 519 6.53 -9.45 6.09
N ARG A 520 7.69 -9.59 6.75
CA ARG A 520 7.89 -10.52 7.87
C ARG A 520 6.94 -10.21 9.02
N SER A 521 6.85 -8.97 9.50
CA SER A 521 6.00 -8.59 10.64
C SER A 521 4.50 -8.77 10.44
N LEU A 522 4.01 -8.74 9.19
CA LEU A 522 2.60 -8.94 8.86
C LEU A 522 2.26 -10.36 8.42
N LEU A 523 3.18 -11.00 7.71
CA LEU A 523 2.93 -12.30 7.10
C LEU A 523 3.42 -13.44 7.99
N VAL A 524 4.43 -13.21 8.83
CA VAL A 524 5.07 -14.22 9.67
C VAL A 524 4.59 -14.11 11.11
N ASP A 525 3.64 -14.97 11.48
CA ASP A 525 3.15 -15.10 12.85
C ASP A 525 2.67 -16.55 13.09
N PRO A 526 3.06 -17.19 14.22
CA PRO A 526 2.77 -18.59 14.47
C PRO A 526 1.28 -18.89 14.71
N ILE A 527 0.46 -17.88 14.99
CA ILE A 527 -0.97 -18.01 15.31
C ILE A 527 -1.84 -17.58 14.13
N CYS A 528 -1.58 -16.41 13.54
CA CYS A 528 -2.43 -15.79 12.53
C CYS A 528 -1.73 -15.47 11.20
N GLY A 529 -0.43 -15.71 11.08
CA GLY A 529 0.35 -15.40 9.89
C GLY A 529 0.00 -16.27 8.68
N ILE A 530 0.17 -15.74 7.48
CA ILE A 530 0.15 -16.53 6.24
C ILE A 530 1.35 -17.48 6.23
N ILE A 531 2.46 -17.04 6.82
CA ILE A 531 3.65 -17.81 7.14
C ILE A 531 3.67 -17.98 8.66
N ARG A 532 3.80 -19.21 9.14
CA ARG A 532 3.82 -19.54 10.58
C ARG A 532 5.21 -19.33 11.16
N GLU A 533 6.23 -19.67 10.39
CA GLU A 533 7.62 -19.61 10.81
C GLU A 533 8.55 -19.52 9.60
N LEU A 534 9.67 -18.82 9.78
CA LEU A 534 10.82 -18.83 8.89
C LEU A 534 12.01 -19.41 9.65
N HIS A 535 12.66 -20.43 9.09
CA HIS A 535 13.82 -21.02 9.74
C HIS A 535 14.88 -21.48 8.74
N PRO A 536 16.19 -21.40 9.10
CA PRO A 536 17.25 -21.97 8.29
C PRO A 536 17.10 -23.49 8.15
N MET A 537 17.36 -24.01 6.94
CA MET A 537 17.38 -25.44 6.69
C MET A 537 18.76 -26.02 7.05
N PRO A 538 18.82 -27.15 7.78
CA PRO A 538 20.06 -27.91 7.94
C PRO A 538 20.53 -28.45 6.59
N LEU A 539 21.80 -28.20 6.25
CA LEU A 539 22.42 -28.59 4.99
C LEU A 539 23.46 -29.70 5.19
N HIS A 540 23.73 -30.45 4.12
CA HIS A 540 24.80 -31.46 4.12
C HIS A 540 26.17 -30.79 4.38
N SER A 541 27.06 -31.45 5.12
CA SER A 541 28.36 -30.88 5.52
C SER A 541 29.26 -30.47 4.36
N ASP A 542 29.05 -31.08 3.20
CA ASP A 542 29.91 -30.91 2.03
C ASP A 542 29.49 -29.71 1.17
N ILE A 543 28.27 -29.19 1.37
CA ILE A 543 27.79 -27.97 0.72
C ILE A 543 28.65 -26.78 1.22
N PRO A 544 28.98 -25.79 0.35
CA PRO A 544 29.71 -24.59 0.78
C PRO A 544 29.07 -23.95 2.02
N LYS A 545 29.90 -23.50 2.98
CA LYS A 545 29.40 -22.94 4.24
C LYS A 545 28.70 -21.59 4.05
N GLU A 546 29.04 -20.92 2.97
CA GLU A 546 28.47 -19.66 2.50
C GLU A 546 27.10 -19.86 1.84
N PHE A 547 26.74 -21.10 1.45
CA PHE A 547 25.42 -21.39 0.91
C PHE A 547 24.42 -21.60 2.05
N HIS A 548 23.31 -20.88 1.97
CA HIS A 548 22.26 -20.89 2.96
C HIS A 548 20.90 -21.13 2.31
N CYS A 549 19.99 -21.76 3.05
CA CYS A 549 18.61 -21.95 2.65
C CYS A 549 17.69 -21.62 3.83
N VAL A 550 16.64 -20.86 3.55
CA VAL A 550 15.60 -20.48 4.49
C VAL A 550 14.29 -21.09 4.02
N VAL A 551 13.54 -21.67 4.96
CA VAL A 551 12.25 -22.32 4.71
C VAL A 551 11.14 -21.46 5.31
N SER A 552 10.08 -21.26 4.55
CA SER A 552 8.82 -20.62 4.96
C SER A 552 7.76 -21.68 5.20
N GLU A 553 7.29 -21.84 6.44
CA GLU A 553 6.14 -22.69 6.75
C GLU A 553 4.84 -21.93 6.50
N VAL A 554 4.15 -22.24 5.40
CA VAL A 554 2.89 -21.56 5.03
C VAL A 554 1.71 -22.16 5.80
N SER A 555 0.83 -21.30 6.30
CA SER A 555 -0.44 -21.67 6.93
C SER A 555 -1.34 -22.45 5.97
N ASP A 556 -2.16 -23.35 6.50
CA ASP A 556 -3.09 -24.15 5.69
C ASP A 556 -4.36 -23.34 5.38
N PRO A 557 -4.54 -22.81 4.16
CA PRO A 557 -5.66 -21.92 3.84
C PRO A 557 -7.02 -22.61 3.97
N ARG A 558 -7.07 -23.95 4.04
CA ARG A 558 -8.32 -24.70 4.22
C ARG A 558 -8.99 -24.49 5.57
N GLN A 559 -8.28 -23.91 6.54
CA GLN A 559 -8.88 -23.56 7.83
C GLN A 559 -9.84 -22.37 7.72
N PHE A 560 -9.69 -21.51 6.72
CA PHE A 560 -10.50 -20.30 6.53
C PHE A 560 -11.01 -20.11 5.09
N SER A 561 -10.67 -21.00 4.17
CA SER A 561 -11.05 -20.95 2.75
C SER A 561 -11.23 -22.35 2.15
N THR A 562 -11.60 -22.44 0.86
CA THR A 562 -11.88 -23.69 0.14
C THR A 562 -10.77 -24.15 -0.80
N TRP A 563 -9.64 -23.45 -0.84
CA TRP A 563 -8.52 -23.71 -1.75
C TRP A 563 -7.26 -24.15 -0.99
N LEU A 564 -6.28 -24.70 -1.72
CA LEU A 564 -5.04 -25.27 -1.18
C LEU A 564 -3.85 -24.45 -1.66
N ALA A 565 -2.96 -24.05 -0.75
CA ALA A 565 -1.62 -23.54 -1.07
C ALA A 565 -0.57 -24.60 -0.73
N ASP A 566 0.62 -24.48 -1.33
CA ASP A 566 1.77 -25.24 -0.89
C ASP A 566 2.12 -24.83 0.56
N LYS A 567 2.33 -25.82 1.43
CA LYS A 567 2.55 -25.61 2.87
C LYS A 567 3.98 -25.20 3.23
N ILE A 568 4.87 -25.28 2.26
CA ILE A 568 6.28 -24.94 2.41
C ILE A 568 6.71 -24.20 1.14
N ALA A 569 7.44 -23.12 1.33
CA ALA A 569 8.20 -22.39 0.33
C ALA A 569 9.58 -22.07 0.92
N GLY A 570 10.44 -21.35 0.21
CA GLY A 570 11.75 -21.00 0.75
C GLY A 570 12.59 -20.17 -0.20
N ALA A 571 13.83 -19.94 0.17
CA ALA A 571 14.82 -19.30 -0.69
C ALA A 571 16.21 -19.84 -0.38
N SER A 572 17.11 -19.71 -1.34
CA SER A 572 18.50 -20.10 -1.19
C SER A 572 19.44 -19.12 -1.87
N GLY A 573 20.65 -18.98 -1.33
CA GLY A 573 21.67 -18.09 -1.86
C GLY A 573 23.00 -18.20 -1.13
N PHE A 574 23.99 -17.44 -1.61
CA PHE A 574 25.34 -17.33 -1.03
C PHE A 574 25.53 -16.05 -0.19
N SER A 575 24.45 -15.33 0.09
CA SER A 575 24.43 -14.12 0.92
C SER A 575 24.15 -14.46 2.39
N ASP A 576 24.21 -13.47 3.29
CA ASP A 576 23.84 -13.67 4.70
C ASP A 576 22.46 -14.33 4.80
N PRO A 577 22.27 -15.36 5.64
CA PRO A 577 20.97 -16.02 5.81
C PRO A 577 19.80 -15.05 6.06
N ARG A 578 20.08 -13.89 6.67
CA ARG A 578 19.08 -12.86 6.97
C ARG A 578 18.54 -12.14 5.72
N GLU A 579 19.32 -12.13 4.64
CA GLU A 579 18.93 -11.57 3.34
C GLU A 579 18.03 -12.54 2.55
N LEU A 580 17.98 -13.82 2.93
CA LEU A 580 17.14 -14.83 2.28
C LEU A 580 15.69 -14.89 2.79
N TYR A 581 15.39 -14.23 3.91
CA TYR A 581 14.04 -14.21 4.46
C TYR A 581 13.04 -13.47 3.55
N ASP A 582 13.41 -12.34 2.93
CA ASP A 582 12.47 -11.61 2.05
C ASP A 582 12.15 -12.39 0.76
N PRO A 583 13.14 -12.97 0.05
CA PRO A 583 12.86 -13.89 -1.05
C PRO A 583 12.02 -15.11 -0.62
N ALA A 584 12.27 -15.67 0.58
CA ALA A 584 11.50 -16.80 1.09
C ALA A 584 10.02 -16.44 1.38
N ILE A 585 9.77 -15.20 1.81
CA ILE A 585 8.41 -14.65 1.92
C ILE A 585 7.81 -14.44 0.53
N GLY A 586 8.57 -13.87 -0.41
CA GLY A 586 8.15 -13.69 -1.79
C GLY A 586 7.63 -14.98 -2.40
N GLU A 587 8.40 -16.06 -2.32
CA GLU A 587 8.00 -17.38 -2.85
C GLU A 587 6.74 -17.92 -2.15
N ALA A 588 6.64 -17.79 -0.81
CA ALA A 588 5.44 -18.21 -0.07
C ALA A 588 4.18 -17.46 -0.52
N VAL A 589 4.32 -16.15 -0.72
CA VAL A 589 3.25 -15.24 -1.12
C VAL A 589 2.81 -15.46 -2.57
N GLU A 590 3.74 -15.75 -3.48
CA GLU A 590 3.44 -16.18 -4.86
C GLU A 590 2.53 -17.41 -4.85
N ARG A 591 2.89 -18.43 -4.07
CA ARG A 591 2.11 -19.67 -3.95
C ARG A 591 0.76 -19.40 -3.32
N TYR A 592 0.68 -18.54 -2.31
CA TYR A 592 -0.58 -18.16 -1.69
C TYR A 592 -1.52 -17.45 -2.69
N CYS A 593 -1.06 -16.36 -3.31
CA CYS A 593 -1.83 -15.56 -4.27
C CYS A 593 -2.22 -16.37 -5.52
N GLY A 594 -1.27 -17.12 -6.08
CA GLY A 594 -1.50 -17.92 -7.28
C GLY A 594 -2.58 -18.99 -7.11
N ASN A 595 -2.81 -19.46 -5.88
CA ASN A 595 -3.86 -20.45 -5.57
C ASN A 595 -5.21 -19.82 -5.16
N ASN A 596 -5.28 -18.51 -4.96
CA ASN A 596 -6.54 -17.81 -4.65
C ASN A 596 -7.29 -17.41 -5.92
N ILE A 597 -8.12 -18.33 -6.44
CA ILE A 597 -8.84 -18.15 -7.70
C ILE A 597 -10.16 -17.39 -7.48
N PRO A 598 -10.36 -16.18 -8.04
CA PRO A 598 -11.59 -15.40 -7.88
C PRO A 598 -12.83 -16.15 -8.36
N SER A 599 -13.95 -15.98 -7.64
CA SER A 599 -15.26 -16.51 -8.06
C SER A 599 -15.94 -15.66 -9.15
N THR A 600 -15.43 -14.46 -9.39
CA THR A 600 -15.99 -13.44 -10.30
C THR A 600 -15.43 -13.49 -11.72
N LEU A 601 -14.63 -14.51 -12.07
CA LEU A 601 -14.06 -14.64 -13.42
C LEU A 601 -15.16 -14.72 -14.48
N ARG A 602 -14.97 -14.01 -15.59
CA ARG A 602 -15.92 -13.99 -16.70
C ARG A 602 -15.90 -15.35 -17.40
N ARG A 603 -17.08 -15.94 -17.63
CA ARG A 603 -17.23 -17.10 -18.52
C ARG A 603 -17.65 -16.65 -19.92
N ALA A 604 -16.90 -17.08 -20.93
CA ALA A 604 -17.20 -16.83 -22.34
C ALA A 604 -16.39 -17.80 -23.23
N SER A 605 -16.83 -18.03 -24.46
CA SER A 605 -15.98 -18.65 -25.49
C SER A 605 -15.05 -17.60 -26.13
N ILE A 606 -13.95 -18.03 -26.75
CA ILE A 606 -13.05 -17.10 -27.45
C ILE A 606 -13.73 -16.49 -28.69
N ARG A 607 -14.67 -17.22 -29.32
CA ARG A 607 -15.48 -16.69 -30.42
C ARG A 607 -16.35 -15.51 -29.97
N GLU A 608 -17.09 -15.67 -28.87
CA GLU A 608 -17.94 -14.62 -28.29
C GLU A 608 -17.15 -13.35 -27.97
N LEU A 609 -15.94 -13.50 -27.39
CA LEU A 609 -15.08 -12.37 -27.06
C LEU A 609 -14.59 -11.63 -28.31
N ARG A 610 -14.18 -12.36 -29.35
CA ARG A 610 -13.73 -11.78 -30.62
C ARG A 610 -14.86 -11.05 -31.35
N GLU A 611 -16.05 -11.65 -31.41
CA GLU A 611 -17.24 -11.04 -32.02
C GLU A 611 -17.69 -9.78 -31.27
N SER A 612 -17.44 -9.71 -29.96
CA SER A 612 -17.70 -8.54 -29.12
C SER A 612 -16.58 -7.48 -29.17
N GLY A 613 -15.53 -7.68 -29.96
CA GLY A 613 -14.39 -6.75 -30.06
C GLY A 613 -13.52 -6.69 -28.79
N ILE A 614 -13.63 -7.68 -27.90
CA ILE A 614 -12.85 -7.74 -26.66
C ILE A 614 -11.48 -8.36 -26.95
N ASN A 615 -10.41 -7.66 -26.57
CA ASN A 615 -9.05 -8.16 -26.69
C ASN A 615 -8.82 -9.35 -25.75
N ALA A 616 -8.54 -10.54 -26.29
CA ALA A 616 -8.33 -11.76 -25.52
C ALA A 616 -7.29 -12.68 -26.18
N ILE A 617 -6.38 -13.25 -25.38
CA ILE A 617 -5.39 -14.25 -25.85
C ILE A 617 -6.08 -15.61 -25.94
N SER A 618 -6.19 -16.16 -27.13
CA SER A 618 -6.77 -17.49 -27.34
C SER A 618 -5.88 -18.57 -26.70
N PRO A 619 -6.45 -19.63 -26.11
CA PRO A 619 -5.69 -20.79 -25.63
C PRO A 619 -4.68 -21.32 -26.66
N ALA A 620 -5.09 -21.37 -27.94
CA ALA A 620 -4.29 -21.81 -29.09
C ALA A 620 -3.07 -20.95 -29.44
N GLU A 621 -2.94 -19.77 -28.83
CA GLU A 621 -1.77 -18.92 -29.06
C GLU A 621 -0.59 -19.31 -28.18
N PHE A 622 -0.84 -19.99 -27.06
CA PHE A 622 0.23 -20.52 -26.21
C PHE A 622 0.83 -21.79 -26.83
N PRO A 623 2.07 -22.17 -26.46
CA PRO A 623 2.67 -23.42 -26.92
C PRO A 623 1.76 -24.61 -26.60
N GLY A 624 1.40 -25.32 -27.66
CA GLY A 624 0.39 -26.39 -27.64
C GLY A 624 1.01 -27.77 -27.40
N LEU A 625 0.20 -28.66 -26.83
CA LEU A 625 0.48 -30.08 -26.76
C LEU A 625 0.24 -30.73 -28.13
N PRO A 626 0.96 -31.80 -28.48
CA PRO A 626 0.73 -32.50 -29.73
C PRO A 626 -0.66 -33.18 -29.76
N PRO A 627 -1.24 -33.42 -30.96
CA PRO A 627 -2.62 -33.85 -31.11
C PRO A 627 -2.97 -35.15 -30.36
N GLU A 628 -2.05 -36.10 -30.26
CA GLU A 628 -2.24 -37.39 -29.58
C GLU A 628 -2.38 -37.28 -28.05
N ARG A 629 -2.01 -36.13 -27.46
CA ARG A 629 -2.23 -35.84 -26.02
C ARG A 629 -3.56 -35.13 -25.75
N ARG A 630 -4.28 -34.73 -26.81
CA ARG A 630 -5.64 -34.18 -26.76
C ARG A 630 -6.66 -35.32 -26.91
N LYS A 631 -7.77 -35.30 -26.17
CA LYS A 631 -8.76 -36.41 -26.07
C LYS A 631 -9.45 -36.71 -27.41
N PRO A 632 -9.81 -38.00 -27.71
CA PRO A 632 -10.46 -38.97 -26.79
C PRO A 632 -9.61 -40.00 -26.03
N HIS A 633 -8.31 -40.13 -26.28
CA HIS A 633 -7.44 -41.07 -25.53
C HIS A 633 -6.26 -40.41 -24.80
N GLY A 634 -6.17 -39.07 -24.84
CA GLY A 634 -5.20 -38.27 -24.09
C GLY A 634 -5.72 -37.73 -22.75
N PRO A 635 -4.87 -37.13 -21.90
CA PRO A 635 -5.31 -36.56 -20.62
C PRO A 635 -5.92 -35.16 -20.73
N PHE A 636 -5.75 -34.45 -21.85
CA PHE A 636 -6.18 -33.06 -22.04
C PHE A 636 -7.32 -32.91 -23.05
N ASP A 637 -8.23 -31.97 -22.82
CA ASP A 637 -9.33 -31.65 -23.72
C ASP A 637 -8.81 -30.87 -24.94
N SER A 638 -9.38 -31.12 -26.12
CA SER A 638 -9.06 -30.37 -27.33
C SER A 638 -9.50 -28.92 -27.20
N GLU A 639 -8.73 -28.01 -27.81
CA GLU A 639 -9.10 -26.60 -27.85
C GLU A 639 -10.23 -26.39 -28.85
N ASP A 640 -11.34 -25.83 -28.38
CA ASP A 640 -12.53 -25.53 -29.17
C ASP A 640 -12.85 -24.03 -29.01
N PRO A 641 -12.90 -23.24 -30.11
CA PRO A 641 -13.23 -21.82 -30.06
C PRO A 641 -14.58 -21.49 -29.45
N ASP A 642 -15.51 -22.46 -29.45
CA ASP A 642 -16.87 -22.35 -28.92
C ASP A 642 -16.99 -22.85 -27.47
N MET A 643 -15.94 -23.46 -26.92
CA MET A 643 -15.92 -23.94 -25.54
C MET A 643 -15.87 -22.77 -24.54
N PRO A 644 -16.87 -22.61 -23.66
CA PRO A 644 -16.89 -21.52 -22.69
C PRO A 644 -15.92 -21.80 -21.54
N ILE A 645 -14.89 -20.96 -21.40
CA ILE A 645 -13.89 -21.02 -20.33
C ILE A 645 -13.94 -19.76 -19.46
N LEU A 646 -13.22 -19.79 -18.33
CA LEU A 646 -13.09 -18.65 -17.44
C LEU A 646 -11.89 -17.78 -17.82
N TRP A 647 -12.09 -16.47 -17.82
CA TRP A 647 -11.12 -15.47 -18.25
C TRP A 647 -10.71 -14.57 -17.09
N ALA A 648 -9.40 -14.39 -16.94
CA ALA A 648 -8.80 -13.42 -16.04
C ALA A 648 -8.52 -12.10 -16.79
N GLN A 649 -8.67 -10.99 -16.08
CA GLN A 649 -8.44 -9.65 -16.60
C GLN A 649 -6.97 -9.27 -16.36
N GLY A 650 -6.25 -8.91 -17.42
CA GLY A 650 -4.89 -8.41 -17.36
C GLY A 650 -4.70 -7.10 -18.13
N ARG A 651 -3.45 -6.65 -18.15
CA ARG A 651 -2.97 -5.49 -18.90
C ARG A 651 -1.95 -5.94 -19.94
N GLY A 652 -2.13 -5.54 -21.18
CA GLY A 652 -1.19 -5.74 -22.27
C GLY A 652 -0.39 -4.48 -22.59
N ALA A 653 0.10 -4.38 -23.83
CA ALA A 653 0.86 -3.24 -24.34
C ALA A 653 0.21 -1.89 -23.98
N TYR A 654 1.02 -0.94 -23.50
CA TYR A 654 0.58 0.40 -23.10
C TYR A 654 -0.56 0.41 -22.06
N GLY A 655 -0.64 -0.62 -21.21
CA GLY A 655 -1.66 -0.74 -20.16
C GLY A 655 -3.06 -1.14 -20.66
N ARG A 656 -3.21 -1.51 -21.94
CA ARG A 656 -4.52 -1.81 -22.51
C ARG A 656 -5.13 -3.08 -21.90
N PRO A 657 -6.44 -3.09 -21.57
CA PRO A 657 -7.15 -4.28 -21.12
C PRO A 657 -6.98 -5.48 -22.07
N ILE A 658 -6.67 -6.65 -21.51
CA ILE A 658 -6.61 -7.92 -22.24
C ILE A 658 -7.12 -9.07 -21.36
N LEU A 659 -7.91 -9.98 -21.93
CA LEU A 659 -8.35 -11.20 -21.25
C LEU A 659 -7.39 -12.36 -21.55
N VAL A 660 -7.11 -13.17 -20.54
CA VAL A 660 -6.27 -14.38 -20.66
C VAL A 660 -6.98 -15.57 -20.00
N PRO A 661 -6.85 -16.82 -20.49
CA PRO A 661 -7.47 -17.97 -19.87
C PRO A 661 -7.05 -18.10 -18.40
N GLY A 662 -8.00 -18.17 -17.47
CA GLY A 662 -7.71 -18.19 -16.03
C GLY A 662 -6.82 -19.38 -15.62
N SER A 663 -6.93 -20.50 -16.33
CA SER A 663 -6.07 -21.69 -16.16
C SER A 663 -4.59 -21.46 -16.48
N ARG A 664 -4.25 -20.42 -17.26
CA ARG A 664 -2.86 -19.99 -17.53
C ARG A 664 -2.33 -19.04 -16.46
N VAL A 665 -3.24 -18.46 -15.67
CA VAL A 665 -2.92 -17.46 -14.65
C VAL A 665 -2.73 -18.06 -13.27
N TYR A 666 -3.71 -18.85 -12.82
CA TYR A 666 -3.77 -19.36 -11.47
C TYR A 666 -3.22 -20.79 -11.37
N LEU A 667 -2.66 -21.11 -10.20
CA LEU A 667 -2.13 -22.41 -9.86
C LEU A 667 -3.25 -23.35 -9.38
N ASN A 668 -3.03 -24.66 -9.49
CA ASN A 668 -3.98 -25.70 -9.05
C ASN A 668 -5.43 -25.54 -9.57
N TRP A 669 -5.58 -25.06 -10.80
CA TRP A 669 -6.84 -24.69 -11.45
C TRP A 669 -7.99 -25.70 -11.29
N ASN A 670 -7.77 -26.99 -11.56
CA ASN A 670 -8.81 -28.02 -11.59
C ASN A 670 -9.08 -28.68 -10.22
N GLN A 671 -9.23 -27.87 -9.16
CA GLN A 671 -9.55 -28.32 -7.80
C GLN A 671 -10.92 -27.78 -7.31
N GLY A 672 -11.43 -28.32 -6.21
CA GLY A 672 -12.69 -27.88 -5.59
C GLY A 672 -13.88 -27.88 -6.55
N SER A 673 -14.58 -26.74 -6.65
CA SER A 673 -15.71 -26.52 -7.57
C SER A 673 -15.32 -26.49 -9.05
N ARG A 674 -14.02 -26.39 -9.38
CA ARG A 674 -13.48 -26.30 -10.75
C ARG A 674 -12.94 -27.63 -11.27
N ARG A 675 -13.20 -28.75 -10.57
CA ARG A 675 -12.77 -30.11 -11.00
C ARG A 675 -13.27 -30.49 -12.40
N SER A 676 -14.42 -29.95 -12.80
CA SER A 676 -15.04 -30.15 -14.11
C SER A 676 -14.65 -29.12 -15.17
N GLU A 677 -13.84 -28.10 -14.83
CA GLU A 677 -13.34 -27.18 -15.86
C GLU A 677 -12.47 -27.94 -16.87
N PRO A 678 -12.47 -27.52 -18.15
CA PRO A 678 -11.63 -28.12 -19.18
C PRO A 678 -10.14 -28.12 -18.79
N ARG A 679 -9.45 -29.18 -19.18
CA ARG A 679 -8.00 -29.34 -18.98
C ARG A 679 -7.31 -29.30 -20.33
N THR A 680 -6.91 -28.13 -20.81
CA THR A 680 -6.33 -28.00 -22.17
C THR A 680 -4.79 -28.04 -22.19
N HIS A 681 -4.13 -27.95 -21.04
CA HIS A 681 -2.68 -27.89 -20.90
C HIS A 681 -2.23 -28.43 -19.54
N HIS A 682 -0.94 -28.77 -19.44
CA HIS A 682 -0.30 -28.99 -18.16
C HIS A 682 -0.19 -27.67 -17.38
N ILE A 683 -0.10 -27.74 -16.04
CA ILE A 683 0.03 -26.55 -15.19
C ILE A 683 1.25 -25.72 -15.62
N ALA A 684 1.04 -24.42 -15.78
CA ALA A 684 2.10 -23.46 -16.10
C ALA A 684 2.62 -22.87 -14.78
N TYR A 685 3.89 -23.11 -14.46
CA TYR A 685 4.50 -22.56 -13.24
C TYR A 685 5.16 -21.19 -13.50
N ALA A 686 5.81 -21.01 -14.66
CA ALA A 686 6.59 -19.83 -14.97
C ALA A 686 5.77 -18.53 -15.07
N GLY A 687 6.36 -17.42 -14.63
CA GLY A 687 5.86 -16.07 -14.81
C GLY A 687 5.02 -15.55 -13.67
N ILE A 688 4.83 -16.31 -12.58
CA ILE A 688 4.28 -15.75 -11.34
C ILE A 688 5.45 -15.25 -10.50
N ALA A 689 5.38 -14.01 -10.02
CA ALA A 689 6.43 -13.44 -9.20
C ALA A 689 5.87 -12.45 -8.18
N ALA A 690 6.45 -12.44 -7.00
CA ALA A 690 6.22 -11.45 -5.96
C ALA A 690 7.33 -10.39 -5.99
N GLY A 691 6.98 -9.17 -5.59
CA GLY A 691 7.93 -8.08 -5.51
C GLY A 691 7.45 -6.95 -4.61
N PRO A 692 8.35 -6.07 -4.17
CA PRO A 692 7.99 -4.86 -3.44
C PRO A 692 7.22 -3.85 -4.30
N THR A 693 7.35 -3.96 -5.63
CA THR A 693 6.59 -3.14 -6.58
C THR A 693 6.03 -4.01 -7.68
N LEU A 694 4.98 -3.49 -8.33
CA LEU A 694 4.38 -4.14 -9.50
C LEU A 694 5.39 -4.31 -10.63
N ARG A 695 6.26 -3.31 -10.83
CA ARG A 695 7.33 -3.33 -11.84
C ARG A 695 8.37 -4.39 -11.55
N PHE A 696 8.81 -4.53 -10.29
CA PHE A 696 9.75 -5.57 -9.90
C PHE A 696 9.16 -6.96 -10.14
N ALA A 697 7.91 -7.17 -9.73
CA ALA A 697 7.20 -8.43 -9.91
C ALA A 697 7.02 -8.77 -11.41
N GLU A 698 6.67 -7.77 -12.24
CA GLU A 698 6.58 -7.93 -13.69
C GLU A 698 7.91 -8.34 -14.31
N LEU A 699 9.00 -7.62 -13.98
CA LEU A 699 10.32 -7.91 -14.51
C LEU A 699 10.78 -9.31 -14.09
N SER A 700 10.59 -9.67 -12.82
CA SER A 700 10.97 -10.98 -12.27
C SER A 700 10.20 -12.12 -12.95
N GLY A 701 8.88 -11.96 -13.13
CA GLY A 701 8.06 -12.94 -13.86
C GLY A 701 8.45 -13.05 -15.33
N PHE A 702 8.80 -11.93 -15.97
CA PHE A 702 9.29 -11.94 -17.34
C PHE A 702 10.66 -12.63 -17.47
N THR A 703 11.63 -12.31 -16.62
CA THR A 703 12.96 -12.95 -16.65
C THR A 703 12.87 -14.43 -16.38
N GLU A 704 11.97 -14.89 -15.51
CA GLU A 704 11.71 -16.33 -15.34
C GLU A 704 11.17 -16.95 -16.64
N CYS A 705 10.23 -16.30 -17.33
CA CYS A 705 9.74 -16.79 -18.61
C CYS A 705 10.87 -16.88 -19.67
N VAL A 706 11.79 -15.92 -19.70
CA VAL A 706 12.96 -15.94 -20.60
C VAL A 706 13.93 -17.06 -20.24
N GLU A 707 14.16 -17.30 -18.96
CA GLU A 707 14.97 -18.43 -18.49
C GLU A 707 14.38 -19.77 -18.93
N ARG A 708 13.07 -19.98 -18.73
CA ARG A 708 12.39 -21.21 -19.16
C ARG A 708 12.43 -21.37 -20.68
N ASP A 709 12.29 -20.27 -21.42
CA ASP A 709 12.37 -20.26 -22.88
C ASP A 709 13.74 -20.73 -23.39
N ALA A 710 14.81 -20.12 -22.90
CA ALA A 710 16.18 -20.45 -23.30
C ALA A 710 16.59 -21.85 -22.82
N THR A 711 16.22 -22.24 -21.60
CA THR A 711 16.53 -23.57 -21.05
C THR A 711 15.83 -24.67 -21.84
N THR A 712 14.53 -24.48 -22.11
CA THR A 712 13.73 -25.44 -22.88
C THR A 712 14.21 -25.55 -24.32
N ALA A 713 14.54 -24.43 -24.96
CA ALA A 713 15.11 -24.40 -26.31
C ALA A 713 16.49 -25.06 -26.38
N TRP A 714 17.40 -24.66 -25.49
CA TRP A 714 18.74 -25.23 -25.40
C TRP A 714 18.68 -26.73 -25.28
N TRP A 715 17.85 -27.26 -24.38
CA TRP A 715 17.74 -28.69 -24.13
C TRP A 715 17.01 -29.47 -25.22
N SER A 716 15.89 -28.96 -25.71
CA SER A 716 15.06 -29.70 -26.66
C SER A 716 15.69 -29.76 -28.05
N LEU A 717 16.38 -28.69 -28.47
CA LEU A 717 16.93 -28.57 -29.84
C LEU A 717 18.40 -28.98 -29.96
N GLY A 718 19.06 -29.43 -28.89
CA GLY A 718 20.49 -29.79 -28.99
C GLY A 718 21.41 -28.58 -29.15
N LEU A 719 21.00 -27.37 -28.74
CA LEU A 719 21.77 -26.16 -29.05
C LEU A 719 23.12 -26.16 -28.32
N LYS A 720 24.14 -25.62 -28.98
CA LYS A 720 25.43 -25.36 -28.34
C LYS A 720 25.29 -24.18 -27.37
N ALA A 721 25.88 -24.33 -26.19
CA ALA A 721 26.01 -23.27 -25.19
C ALA A 721 27.48 -22.92 -25.03
N THR A 722 27.76 -21.70 -24.55
CA THR A 722 29.12 -21.20 -24.37
C THR A 722 29.59 -21.49 -22.95
N PRO A 723 30.68 -22.24 -22.74
CA PRO A 723 31.17 -22.52 -21.40
C PRO A 723 31.86 -21.30 -20.82
N LEU A 724 31.52 -20.99 -19.57
CA LEU A 724 32.07 -19.85 -18.83
C LEU A 724 33.20 -20.31 -17.91
N ASN A 725 34.29 -19.53 -17.87
CA ASN A 725 35.42 -19.78 -16.99
C ASN A 725 35.03 -19.49 -15.52
N PRO A 726 34.93 -20.51 -14.63
CA PRO A 726 34.54 -20.25 -13.23
C PRO A 726 35.55 -19.39 -12.47
N ALA A 727 36.83 -19.41 -12.86
CA ALA A 727 37.87 -18.58 -12.23
C ALA A 727 37.72 -17.09 -12.53
N SER A 728 36.99 -16.74 -13.60
CA SER A 728 36.69 -15.34 -13.95
C SER A 728 35.56 -14.73 -13.11
N VAL A 729 34.78 -15.55 -12.40
CA VAL A 729 33.64 -15.10 -11.57
C VAL A 729 34.15 -14.62 -10.21
N PRO A 730 33.90 -13.35 -9.83
CA PRO A 730 34.36 -12.81 -8.55
C PRO A 730 33.87 -13.63 -7.36
N GLY A 731 34.79 -14.03 -6.47
CA GLY A 731 34.49 -14.76 -5.24
C GLY A 731 34.25 -16.27 -5.39
N LEU A 732 33.92 -16.76 -6.59
CA LEU A 732 33.47 -18.14 -6.81
C LEU A 732 34.53 -19.17 -6.44
N LYS A 733 35.79 -18.93 -6.83
CA LYS A 733 36.90 -19.85 -6.51
C LYS A 733 37.03 -20.07 -5.00
N ALA A 734 36.96 -19.01 -4.21
CA ALA A 734 37.15 -19.09 -2.75
C ALA A 734 36.04 -19.90 -2.05
N VAL A 735 34.80 -19.80 -2.54
CA VAL A 735 33.64 -20.55 -2.02
C VAL A 735 33.72 -22.04 -2.39
N MET A 736 34.19 -22.36 -3.60
CA MET A 736 34.11 -23.72 -4.14
C MET A 736 35.35 -24.57 -3.84
N GLU A 737 36.56 -23.98 -3.80
CA GLU A 737 37.84 -24.68 -3.59
C GLU A 737 37.90 -25.54 -2.31
N PRO A 738 37.23 -25.18 -1.19
CA PRO A 738 37.16 -26.03 0.01
C PRO A 738 36.21 -27.22 -0.08
N THR A 739 35.41 -27.35 -1.15
CA THR A 739 34.30 -28.32 -1.26
C THR A 739 34.61 -29.43 -2.27
N PRO A 740 33.99 -30.62 -2.16
CA PRO A 740 34.20 -31.69 -3.14
C PRO A 740 33.46 -31.46 -4.46
N PHE A 741 32.70 -30.38 -4.60
CA PHE A 741 31.82 -30.15 -5.75
C PHE A 741 32.59 -29.68 -6.98
N HIS A 742 32.33 -30.33 -8.11
CA HIS A 742 32.77 -29.85 -9.43
C HIS A 742 31.66 -29.01 -10.04
N ILE A 743 32.02 -27.86 -10.61
CA ILE A 743 31.06 -26.94 -11.22
C ILE A 743 31.29 -26.77 -12.72
N HIS A 744 30.20 -26.66 -13.47
CA HIS A 744 30.21 -26.31 -14.89
C HIS A 744 29.21 -25.19 -15.13
N LEU A 745 29.67 -24.10 -15.73
CA LEU A 745 28.88 -22.91 -16.01
C LEU A 745 28.73 -22.72 -17.51
N LEU A 746 27.50 -22.51 -17.97
CA LEU A 746 27.18 -22.27 -19.37
C LEU A 746 26.37 -21.00 -19.54
N LEU A 747 26.70 -20.20 -20.55
CA LEU A 747 25.82 -19.17 -21.11
C LEU A 747 24.96 -19.80 -22.21
N LEU A 748 23.64 -19.80 -22.01
CA LEU A 748 22.67 -20.38 -22.94
C LEU A 748 22.32 -19.41 -24.07
N PRO A 749 22.03 -19.91 -25.29
CA PRO A 749 21.55 -19.08 -26.37
C PRO A 749 20.18 -18.46 -26.02
N SER A 750 20.05 -17.15 -26.20
CA SER A 750 18.82 -16.41 -25.90
C SER A 750 18.58 -15.31 -26.94
N PRO A 751 17.57 -15.43 -27.83
CA PRO A 751 17.26 -14.44 -28.86
C PRO A 751 16.89 -13.06 -28.31
N LEU A 752 16.46 -12.98 -27.05
CA LEU A 752 16.12 -11.72 -26.38
C LEU A 752 17.34 -10.99 -25.82
N GLY A 753 18.52 -11.62 -25.85
CA GLY A 753 19.80 -11.00 -25.51
C GLY A 753 20.06 -10.81 -24.01
N ILE A 754 19.09 -11.11 -23.13
CA ILE A 754 19.34 -11.13 -21.68
C ILE A 754 20.18 -12.37 -21.34
N PRO A 755 21.28 -12.24 -20.58
CA PRO A 755 22.10 -13.38 -20.16
C PRO A 755 21.27 -14.44 -19.43
N VAL A 756 21.28 -15.67 -19.95
CA VAL A 756 20.72 -16.85 -19.28
C VAL A 756 21.85 -17.82 -18.99
N VAL A 757 22.08 -18.10 -17.71
CA VAL A 757 23.17 -18.94 -17.23
C VAL A 757 22.62 -20.25 -16.68
N SER A 758 23.33 -21.33 -16.96
CA SER A 758 23.13 -22.65 -16.39
C SER A 758 24.32 -23.01 -15.51
N ALA A 759 24.06 -23.54 -14.31
CA ALA A 759 25.08 -24.09 -13.43
C ALA A 759 24.80 -25.56 -13.13
N LEU A 760 25.81 -26.42 -13.31
CA LEU A 760 25.79 -27.82 -12.87
C LEU A 760 26.77 -27.98 -11.71
N VAL A 761 26.28 -28.45 -10.57
CA VAL A 761 27.09 -28.94 -9.46
C VAL A 761 27.11 -30.47 -9.47
N TRP A 762 28.30 -31.05 -9.32
CA TRP A 762 28.50 -32.49 -9.31
C TRP A 762 29.28 -32.91 -8.08
N HIS A 763 28.70 -33.83 -7.30
CA HIS A 763 29.39 -34.43 -6.16
C HIS A 763 30.04 -35.76 -6.58
N PRO A 764 31.37 -35.87 -6.62
CA PRO A 764 32.06 -37.03 -7.18
C PRO A 764 31.84 -38.32 -6.37
N GLU A 765 31.80 -38.23 -5.04
CA GLU A 765 31.63 -39.40 -4.18
C GLU A 765 30.17 -39.87 -4.10
N LEU A 766 29.23 -38.95 -3.84
CA LEU A 766 27.81 -39.26 -3.77
C LEU A 766 27.17 -39.55 -5.14
N ARG A 767 27.84 -39.16 -6.23
CA ARG A 767 27.42 -39.31 -7.64
C ARG A 767 26.07 -38.66 -7.94
N ILE A 768 25.83 -37.52 -7.31
CA ILE A 768 24.58 -36.75 -7.44
C ILE A 768 24.86 -35.47 -8.22
N PRO A 769 24.14 -35.23 -9.34
CA PRO A 769 24.13 -33.94 -10.01
C PRO A 769 23.05 -33.02 -9.43
N GLY A 770 23.28 -31.72 -9.48
CA GLY A 770 22.25 -30.69 -9.31
C GLY A 770 22.44 -29.61 -10.36
N ALA A 771 21.38 -29.20 -11.04
CA ALA A 771 21.45 -28.16 -12.06
C ALA A 771 20.44 -27.05 -11.73
N GLY A 772 20.85 -25.81 -11.97
CA GLY A 772 20.05 -24.61 -11.78
C GLY A 772 20.24 -23.63 -12.93
N PHE A 773 19.28 -22.74 -13.12
CA PHE A 773 19.21 -21.84 -14.27
C PHE A 773 18.91 -20.43 -13.79
N SER A 774 19.35 -19.40 -14.50
CA SER A 774 18.99 -18.04 -14.11
C SER A 774 19.07 -17.09 -15.29
N CYS A 775 18.08 -16.20 -15.39
CA CYS A 775 18.09 -15.08 -16.31
C CYS A 775 18.23 -13.76 -15.54
N HIS A 776 19.30 -13.00 -15.80
CA HIS A 776 19.51 -11.70 -15.17
C HIS A 776 20.34 -10.77 -16.07
N GLY A 777 20.03 -9.47 -16.04
CA GLY A 777 20.73 -8.46 -16.87
C GLY A 777 22.23 -8.32 -16.56
N ASP A 778 22.61 -8.50 -15.30
CA ASP A 778 24.00 -8.70 -14.85
C ASP A 778 24.37 -10.20 -14.90
N PRO A 779 25.34 -10.61 -15.73
CA PRO A 779 25.73 -12.01 -15.90
C PRO A 779 26.38 -12.63 -14.65
N ILE A 780 27.01 -11.83 -13.77
CA ILE A 780 27.59 -12.36 -12.52
C ILE A 780 26.47 -12.76 -11.56
N ARG A 781 25.41 -11.95 -11.45
CA ARG A 781 24.23 -12.29 -10.65
C ARG A 781 23.51 -13.52 -11.21
N ALA A 782 23.43 -13.67 -12.54
CA ALA A 782 22.88 -14.86 -13.17
C ALA A 782 23.67 -16.13 -12.78
N VAL A 783 25.01 -16.08 -12.77
CA VAL A 783 25.85 -17.21 -12.31
C VAL A 783 25.54 -17.59 -10.86
N TRP A 784 25.56 -16.63 -9.93
CA TRP A 784 25.35 -16.91 -8.51
C TRP A 784 23.94 -17.44 -8.21
N LYS A 785 22.91 -16.92 -8.90
CA LYS A 785 21.55 -17.41 -8.76
C LYS A 785 21.39 -18.83 -9.35
N ALA A 786 21.92 -19.09 -10.54
CA ALA A 786 21.91 -20.43 -11.14
C ALA A 786 22.64 -21.46 -10.26
N LEU A 787 23.77 -21.09 -9.65
CA LEU A 787 24.50 -21.95 -8.72
C LEU A 787 23.70 -22.21 -7.44
N SER A 788 22.98 -21.21 -6.94
CA SER A 788 22.14 -21.35 -5.74
C SER A 788 21.02 -22.37 -5.96
N GLU A 789 20.37 -22.29 -7.11
CA GLU A 789 19.35 -23.26 -7.55
C GLU A 789 19.95 -24.66 -7.75
N ALA A 790 21.15 -24.76 -8.33
CA ALA A 790 21.82 -26.04 -8.53
C ALA A 790 22.06 -26.78 -7.20
N PHE A 791 22.48 -26.07 -6.15
CA PHE A 791 22.64 -26.66 -4.81
C PHE A 791 21.31 -26.99 -4.12
N GLN A 792 20.28 -26.17 -4.33
CA GLN A 792 18.93 -26.45 -3.85
C GLN A 792 18.38 -27.74 -4.47
N VAL A 793 18.52 -27.88 -5.78
CA VAL A 793 18.12 -29.08 -6.53
C VAL A 793 18.95 -30.29 -6.10
N TRP A 794 20.26 -30.15 -5.94
CA TRP A 794 21.13 -31.21 -5.42
C TRP A 794 20.66 -31.72 -4.05
N THR A 795 20.29 -30.80 -3.16
CA THR A 795 19.72 -31.12 -1.84
C THR A 795 18.41 -31.89 -1.96
N GLY A 796 17.55 -31.51 -2.91
CA GLY A 796 16.33 -32.25 -3.25
C GLY A 796 16.57 -33.68 -3.74
N VAL A 797 17.57 -33.88 -4.61
CA VAL A 797 17.98 -35.20 -5.10
C VAL A 797 18.50 -36.08 -3.95
N LEU A 798 19.36 -35.52 -3.10
CA LEU A 798 19.84 -36.22 -1.90
C LEU A 798 18.67 -36.63 -0.99
N GLY A 799 17.67 -35.76 -0.85
CA GLY A 799 16.48 -36.01 -0.03
C GLY A 799 15.59 -37.17 -0.49
N VAL A 800 15.72 -37.63 -1.74
CA VAL A 800 14.99 -38.80 -2.29
C VAL A 800 15.86 -40.01 -2.56
N LYS A 801 17.14 -39.97 -2.12
CA LYS A 801 18.08 -41.08 -2.25
C LYS A 801 17.79 -42.23 -1.28
N GLU A 802 17.39 -41.91 -0.06
CA GLU A 802 17.12 -42.88 1.02
C GLU A 802 15.62 -42.92 1.37
N PRO A 803 15.08 -44.05 1.85
CA PRO A 803 13.63 -44.20 2.12
C PRO A 803 13.15 -43.33 3.30
N ASP A 804 14.07 -43.01 4.22
CA ASP A 804 13.87 -42.05 5.30
C ASP A 804 14.45 -40.66 4.95
N GLY A 805 14.86 -40.44 3.70
CA GLY A 805 15.26 -39.15 3.19
C GLY A 805 14.16 -38.09 3.28
N GLY A 806 14.59 -36.84 3.20
CA GLY A 806 13.74 -35.66 3.33
C GLY A 806 12.48 -35.66 2.46
N GLY A 807 12.61 -36.01 1.18
CA GLY A 807 11.51 -36.01 0.22
C GLY A 807 10.41 -37.01 0.58
N TYR A 808 10.76 -38.24 0.96
CA TYR A 808 9.75 -39.24 1.38
C TYR A 808 9.16 -38.96 2.76
N LYS A 809 9.92 -38.34 3.67
CA LYS A 809 9.39 -37.83 4.93
C LYS A 809 8.28 -36.80 4.68
N ALA A 810 8.49 -35.87 3.76
CA ALA A 810 7.48 -34.87 3.39
C ALA A 810 6.22 -35.49 2.74
N ILE A 811 6.36 -36.54 1.94
CA ILE A 811 5.19 -37.29 1.41
C ILE A 811 4.39 -37.92 2.55
N ARG A 812 5.06 -38.60 3.50
CA ARG A 812 4.40 -39.23 4.66
C ARG A 812 3.68 -38.22 5.56
N GLN A 813 4.21 -37.01 5.66
CA GLN A 813 3.62 -35.89 6.41
C GLN A 813 2.51 -35.16 5.63
N GLY A 814 2.26 -35.53 4.37
CA GLY A 814 1.22 -34.93 3.53
C GLY A 814 1.56 -33.51 3.04
N VAL A 815 2.84 -33.13 3.06
CA VAL A 815 3.35 -31.86 2.54
C VAL A 815 3.52 -31.93 1.02
N VAL A 816 3.98 -33.08 0.52
CA VAL A 816 4.14 -33.37 -0.92
C VAL A 816 3.13 -34.44 -1.34
N SER A 817 2.55 -34.27 -2.53
CA SER A 817 1.67 -35.27 -3.11
C SER A 817 2.43 -36.59 -3.34
N PRO A 818 1.89 -37.75 -2.95
CA PRO A 818 2.48 -39.05 -3.29
C PRO A 818 2.62 -39.31 -4.79
N ARG A 819 1.97 -38.49 -5.64
CA ARG A 819 2.05 -38.57 -7.11
C ARG A 819 3.17 -37.72 -7.71
N ALA A 820 3.86 -36.90 -6.91
CA ALA A 820 4.96 -36.06 -7.38
C ALA A 820 6.25 -36.87 -7.64
N TYR A 821 6.34 -38.07 -7.06
CA TYR A 821 7.50 -38.97 -7.12
C TYR A 821 7.06 -40.39 -7.47
N PHE A 822 7.98 -41.17 -8.04
CA PHE A 822 7.86 -42.62 -8.15
C PHE A 822 7.94 -43.29 -6.77
N PRO A 823 7.42 -44.52 -6.60
CA PRO A 823 7.69 -45.33 -5.41
C PRO A 823 9.20 -45.45 -5.15
N PHE A 824 9.60 -45.41 -3.89
CA PHE A 824 11.02 -45.54 -3.53
C PHE A 824 11.63 -46.84 -4.08
N ARG A 825 12.82 -46.72 -4.67
CA ARG A 825 13.63 -47.84 -5.13
C ARG A 825 15.00 -47.83 -4.48
N ALA A 826 15.34 -48.92 -3.78
CA ALA A 826 16.65 -49.10 -3.18
C ALA A 826 17.78 -49.28 -4.22
N ASP A 827 17.46 -49.71 -5.44
CA ASP A 827 18.42 -49.86 -6.54
C ASP A 827 18.65 -48.57 -7.34
N GLY A 828 17.94 -47.49 -7.04
CA GLY A 828 18.05 -46.20 -7.76
C GLY A 828 17.60 -46.22 -9.22
N ARG A 829 17.02 -47.33 -9.72
CA ARG A 829 16.72 -47.54 -11.14
C ARG A 829 15.39 -46.91 -11.59
N TYR A 830 15.25 -45.60 -11.41
CA TYR A 830 14.00 -44.89 -11.68
C TYR A 830 13.66 -44.75 -13.17
N LEU A 831 14.60 -44.95 -14.10
CA LEU A 831 14.25 -45.02 -15.54
C LEU A 831 13.30 -46.18 -15.85
N ASP A 832 13.33 -47.25 -15.06
CA ASP A 832 12.45 -48.40 -15.26
C ASP A 832 10.98 -48.04 -14.91
N ASP A 833 10.77 -47.06 -14.03
CA ASP A 833 9.44 -46.54 -13.66
C ASP A 833 8.99 -45.38 -14.56
N ALA A 834 9.93 -44.67 -15.17
CA ALA A 834 9.68 -43.56 -16.10
C ALA A 834 8.87 -43.97 -17.35
N GLY A 835 8.95 -45.25 -17.72
CA GLY A 835 8.31 -45.84 -18.90
C GLY A 835 9.02 -45.47 -20.21
N GLU A 836 8.66 -46.15 -21.29
CA GLU A 836 9.17 -45.82 -22.63
C GLU A 836 8.90 -44.35 -22.94
N ASN A 837 9.90 -43.64 -23.47
CA ASN A 837 9.79 -42.22 -23.81
C ASN A 837 9.31 -41.34 -22.64
N PHE A 838 9.55 -41.75 -21.40
CA PHE A 838 9.25 -40.97 -20.19
C PHE A 838 7.76 -40.65 -19.99
N VAL A 839 6.86 -41.49 -20.52
CA VAL A 839 5.39 -41.27 -20.46
C VAL A 839 4.80 -41.26 -19.04
N ASN A 840 5.52 -41.79 -18.05
CA ASN A 840 5.11 -41.76 -16.65
C ASN A 840 5.70 -40.56 -15.89
N VAL A 841 6.62 -39.80 -16.48
CA VAL A 841 7.20 -38.58 -15.91
C VAL A 841 6.19 -37.44 -16.13
N ARG A 842 5.20 -37.36 -15.24
CA ARG A 842 4.04 -36.44 -15.34
C ARG A 842 4.16 -35.21 -14.46
N ASP A 843 5.12 -35.19 -13.55
CA ASP A 843 5.46 -34.07 -12.67
C ASP A 843 6.97 -33.81 -12.77
N LEU A 844 7.39 -32.56 -12.65
CA LEU A 844 8.80 -32.19 -12.74
C LEU A 844 9.60 -32.66 -11.51
N ALA A 845 8.96 -32.79 -10.34
CA ALA A 845 9.64 -33.19 -9.11
C ALA A 845 10.29 -34.59 -9.20
N CYS A 846 9.68 -35.53 -9.93
CA CYS A 846 10.22 -36.89 -10.08
C CYS A 846 11.53 -36.94 -10.87
N GLN A 847 11.94 -35.87 -11.55
CA GLN A 847 13.26 -35.80 -12.18
C GLN A 847 14.39 -35.90 -11.17
N ALA A 848 14.19 -35.45 -9.93
CA ALA A 848 15.18 -35.63 -8.87
C ALA A 848 15.51 -37.11 -8.63
N GLN A 849 14.52 -38.01 -8.77
CA GLN A 849 14.74 -39.45 -8.68
C GLN A 849 15.40 -40.01 -9.94
N LEU A 850 15.03 -39.52 -11.13
CA LEU A 850 15.62 -39.99 -12.39
C LEU A 850 17.14 -39.79 -12.42
N TRP A 851 17.65 -38.68 -11.88
CA TRP A 851 19.08 -38.40 -11.86
C TRP A 851 19.89 -39.18 -10.80
N LEU A 852 19.22 -39.95 -9.93
CA LEU A 852 19.86 -41.01 -9.14
C LEU A 852 20.18 -42.23 -9.99
N ASP A 853 19.52 -42.40 -11.14
CA ASP A 853 19.80 -43.45 -12.10
C ASP A 853 20.99 -43.04 -12.98
N GLU A 854 22.15 -43.63 -12.71
CA GLU A 854 23.41 -43.27 -13.37
C GLU A 854 23.39 -43.48 -14.89
N ARG A 855 22.42 -44.26 -15.41
CA ARG A 855 22.19 -44.39 -16.85
C ARG A 855 21.86 -43.05 -17.53
N LEU A 856 21.42 -42.03 -16.78
CA LEU A 856 21.24 -40.66 -17.28
C LEU A 856 22.51 -39.80 -17.25
N HIS A 857 23.56 -40.19 -16.51
CA HIS A 857 24.76 -39.35 -16.36
C HIS A 857 25.49 -39.01 -17.67
N PRO A 858 25.48 -39.83 -18.74
CA PRO A 858 26.03 -39.41 -20.03
C PRO A 858 25.43 -38.10 -20.58
N TYR A 859 24.19 -37.75 -20.21
CA TYR A 859 23.58 -36.48 -20.60
C TYR A 859 24.17 -35.26 -19.87
N LEU A 860 24.95 -35.45 -18.80
CA LEU A 860 25.66 -34.37 -18.12
C LEU A 860 26.79 -33.78 -18.98
N GLU A 861 27.28 -34.52 -19.99
CA GLU A 861 28.30 -34.00 -20.94
C GLU A 861 27.79 -32.80 -21.73
N ARG A 862 26.48 -32.59 -21.79
CA ARG A 862 25.90 -31.38 -22.36
C ARG A 862 26.28 -30.09 -21.61
N PHE A 863 26.61 -30.22 -20.32
CA PHE A 863 27.12 -29.12 -19.51
C PHE A 863 28.64 -28.90 -19.69
N ARG A 864 29.29 -29.75 -20.51
CA ARG A 864 30.73 -29.76 -20.76
C ARG A 864 31.02 -29.69 -22.26
N PRO A 865 30.54 -28.66 -22.98
CA PRO A 865 30.80 -28.54 -24.41
C PRO A 865 32.31 -28.42 -24.67
N ASP A 866 32.78 -29.10 -25.70
CA ASP A 866 34.16 -29.03 -26.17
C ASP A 866 34.38 -27.72 -26.96
N SER A 867 34.55 -26.63 -26.23
CA SER A 867 34.82 -25.29 -26.74
C SER A 867 35.61 -24.47 -25.74
N GLU A 868 36.28 -23.41 -26.20
CA GLU A 868 37.09 -22.53 -25.35
C GLU A 868 36.25 -21.86 -24.26
N LEU A 869 36.80 -21.78 -23.04
CA LEU A 869 36.17 -21.10 -21.93
C LEU A 869 36.15 -19.59 -22.18
N VAL A 870 35.01 -18.97 -21.91
CA VAL A 870 34.82 -17.53 -22.03
C VAL A 870 34.82 -16.88 -20.64
N ASP A 871 35.61 -15.82 -20.47
CA ASP A 871 35.61 -15.07 -19.22
C ASP A 871 34.31 -14.27 -19.05
N ILE A 872 33.74 -14.29 -17.85
CA ILE A 872 32.45 -13.65 -17.54
C ILE A 872 32.47 -12.14 -17.83
N SER A 873 33.63 -11.50 -17.73
CA SER A 873 33.83 -10.08 -18.03
C SER A 873 33.61 -9.71 -19.49
N THR A 874 33.59 -10.71 -20.39
CA THR A 874 33.31 -10.50 -21.82
C THR A 874 31.82 -10.61 -22.15
N VAL A 875 31.00 -11.12 -21.23
CA VAL A 875 29.55 -11.17 -21.37
C VAL A 875 28.98 -9.80 -21.03
N PRO A 876 28.32 -9.10 -21.97
CA PRO A 876 27.82 -7.76 -21.71
C PRO A 876 26.64 -7.79 -20.74
N ALA A 877 26.63 -6.84 -19.80
CA ALA A 877 25.44 -6.56 -19.01
C ALA A 877 24.36 -5.92 -19.90
N VAL A 878 23.10 -6.28 -19.64
CA VAL A 878 21.94 -5.82 -20.40
C VAL A 878 20.93 -5.21 -19.44
N ASN A 879 20.34 -4.07 -19.82
CA ASN A 879 19.20 -3.54 -19.10
C ASN A 879 17.95 -4.38 -19.42
N ALA A 880 17.61 -5.31 -18.52
CA ALA A 880 16.46 -6.20 -18.69
C ALA A 880 15.13 -5.44 -18.74
N GLU A 881 15.05 -4.25 -18.14
CA GLU A 881 13.86 -3.39 -18.22
C GLU A 881 13.59 -2.87 -19.63
N ASP A 882 14.63 -2.42 -20.33
CA ASP A 882 14.49 -1.95 -21.72
C ASP A 882 14.09 -3.09 -22.67
N VAL A 883 14.52 -4.31 -22.37
CA VAL A 883 14.08 -5.50 -23.11
C VAL A 883 12.63 -5.83 -22.78
N TRP A 884 12.25 -5.78 -21.50
CA TRP A 884 10.88 -6.01 -21.06
C TRP A 884 9.90 -5.00 -21.68
N ASP A 885 10.20 -3.71 -21.64
CA ASP A 885 9.32 -2.68 -22.20
C ASP A 885 9.12 -2.87 -23.71
N ARG A 886 10.20 -3.10 -24.46
CA ARG A 886 10.12 -3.41 -25.89
C ARG A 886 9.32 -4.69 -26.16
N TYR A 887 9.55 -5.74 -25.38
CA TYR A 887 8.86 -7.01 -25.55
C TYR A 887 7.37 -6.92 -25.22
N ARG A 888 7.00 -6.24 -24.13
CA ARG A 888 5.62 -6.01 -23.68
C ARG A 888 4.84 -5.16 -24.66
N ASP A 889 5.46 -4.09 -25.16
CA ASP A 889 4.78 -3.08 -25.98
C ASP A 889 4.70 -3.47 -27.46
N ASP A 890 5.46 -4.47 -27.90
CA ASP A 890 5.30 -5.09 -29.22
C ASP A 890 3.97 -5.88 -29.29
N PRO A 891 2.98 -5.43 -30.09
CA PRO A 891 1.70 -6.11 -30.22
C PRO A 891 1.80 -7.55 -30.71
N ALA A 892 2.88 -7.93 -31.39
CA ALA A 892 3.10 -9.28 -31.88
C ALA A 892 3.33 -10.30 -30.75
N ASN A 893 3.82 -9.85 -29.59
CA ASN A 893 4.10 -10.73 -28.46
C ASN A 893 2.87 -11.02 -27.60
N ARG A 894 1.82 -10.17 -27.71
CA ARG A 894 0.52 -10.35 -27.03
C ARG A 894 0.65 -10.70 -25.55
N VAL A 895 1.46 -9.93 -24.83
CA VAL A 895 1.71 -10.12 -23.40
C VAL A 895 0.46 -9.73 -22.59
N ALA A 896 0.19 -10.47 -21.52
CA ALA A 896 -0.76 -10.10 -20.49
C ALA A 896 -0.11 -10.17 -19.11
N VAL A 897 -0.12 -9.06 -18.38
CA VAL A 897 0.22 -9.01 -16.95
C VAL A 897 -1.08 -9.02 -16.16
N VAL A 898 -1.26 -10.03 -15.31
CA VAL A 898 -2.42 -10.16 -14.42
C VAL A 898 -1.97 -9.94 -13.00
N ASP A 899 -2.55 -8.94 -12.33
CA ASP A 899 -2.36 -8.77 -10.89
C ASP A 899 -3.18 -9.83 -10.14
N VAL A 900 -2.48 -10.76 -9.48
CA VAL A 900 -3.08 -11.82 -8.68
C VAL A 900 -2.92 -11.54 -7.18
N THR A 901 -2.49 -10.34 -6.81
CA THR A 901 -2.33 -9.92 -5.42
C THR A 901 -3.66 -10.00 -4.71
N THR A 902 -3.71 -10.83 -3.67
CA THR A 902 -4.89 -10.95 -2.83
C THR A 902 -5.01 -9.73 -1.91
N ALA A 903 -6.23 -9.38 -1.49
CA ALA A 903 -6.47 -8.15 -0.72
C ALA A 903 -5.77 -8.11 0.65
N ASP A 904 -5.40 -9.28 1.19
CA ASP A 904 -4.58 -9.48 2.39
C ASP A 904 -3.08 -9.35 2.12
N ILE A 905 -2.57 -9.87 1.00
CA ILE A 905 -1.16 -9.69 0.61
C ILE A 905 -0.88 -8.24 0.19
N ALA A 906 -1.84 -7.56 -0.46
CA ALA A 906 -1.66 -6.16 -0.87
C ALA A 906 -1.34 -5.22 0.30
N LEU A 907 -1.70 -5.61 1.53
CA LEU A 907 -1.43 -4.88 2.76
C LEU A 907 0.03 -4.93 3.18
N SER A 908 0.72 -6.02 2.87
CA SER A 908 2.13 -6.21 3.18
C SER A 908 3.03 -5.54 2.17
N GLY A 909 2.53 -4.55 1.40
CA GLY A 909 3.21 -3.83 0.31
C GLY A 909 3.62 -4.68 -0.89
N LEU A 910 3.72 -6.00 -0.74
CA LEU A 910 4.04 -6.92 -1.82
C LEU A 910 2.98 -6.88 -2.92
N ARG A 911 3.44 -7.11 -4.14
CA ARG A 911 2.63 -7.32 -5.34
C ARG A 911 2.96 -8.66 -5.90
N VAL A 912 1.95 -9.42 -6.28
CA VAL A 912 2.09 -10.68 -6.99
C VAL A 912 1.44 -10.53 -8.35
N VAL A 913 2.25 -10.70 -9.39
CA VAL A 913 1.76 -10.67 -10.76
C VAL A 913 1.99 -12.00 -11.43
N ARG A 914 1.21 -12.21 -12.47
CA ARG A 914 1.41 -13.27 -13.42
C ARG A 914 1.65 -12.66 -14.80
N VAL A 915 2.85 -12.85 -15.34
CA VAL A 915 3.19 -12.55 -16.72
C VAL A 915 2.83 -13.75 -17.58
N CYS A 916 1.89 -13.56 -18.50
CA CYS A 916 1.51 -14.54 -19.50
C CYS A 916 2.04 -14.10 -20.86
N THR A 917 2.90 -14.90 -21.45
CA THR A 917 3.44 -14.70 -22.79
C THR A 917 3.17 -15.95 -23.64
N PRO A 918 2.36 -15.83 -24.71
CA PRO A 918 2.08 -16.95 -25.60
C PRO A 918 3.28 -17.33 -26.49
N ARG A 919 4.31 -16.49 -26.59
CA ARG A 919 5.44 -16.73 -27.50
C ARG A 919 6.64 -17.44 -26.86
N LEU A 920 6.77 -17.41 -25.54
CA LEU A 920 7.89 -18.05 -24.85
C LEU A 920 7.57 -19.50 -24.48
N LEU A 921 8.58 -20.37 -24.54
CA LEU A 921 8.44 -21.78 -24.21
C LEU A 921 8.40 -21.98 -22.69
N PRO A 922 7.40 -22.70 -22.15
CA PRO A 922 7.40 -23.10 -20.75
C PRO A 922 8.22 -24.38 -20.55
N ASN A 923 8.63 -24.63 -19.30
CA ASN A 923 9.05 -25.98 -18.91
C ASN A 923 7.84 -26.93 -18.96
N PHE A 924 8.10 -28.16 -19.38
CA PHE A 924 7.08 -29.21 -19.43
C PHE A 924 7.63 -30.55 -18.94
N PRO A 925 6.82 -31.38 -18.29
CA PRO A 925 7.21 -32.74 -18.00
C PRO A 925 7.31 -33.54 -19.32
N PRO A 926 8.27 -34.48 -19.46
CA PRO A 926 8.44 -35.28 -20.67
C PRO A 926 7.19 -36.02 -21.15
N ALA A 927 6.25 -36.36 -20.24
CA ALA A 927 4.98 -36.95 -20.64
C ALA A 927 4.08 -36.02 -21.46
N PHE A 928 4.26 -34.69 -21.36
CA PHE A 928 3.40 -33.65 -21.94
C PHE A 928 4.20 -32.54 -22.65
N PRO A 929 4.96 -32.86 -23.71
CA PRO A 929 5.79 -31.87 -24.37
C PRO A 929 5.00 -30.82 -25.13
N THR A 930 5.49 -29.58 -25.14
CA THR A 930 4.88 -28.50 -25.93
C THR A 930 5.57 -28.38 -27.29
N THR A 931 5.06 -29.07 -28.31
CA THR A 931 5.71 -29.13 -29.62
C THR A 931 5.08 -28.18 -30.64
N GLU A 932 3.84 -27.75 -30.44
CA GLU A 932 3.12 -26.88 -31.38
C GLU A 932 3.38 -25.39 -31.07
N THR A 933 4.45 -24.83 -31.64
CA THR A 933 4.77 -23.40 -31.53
C THR A 933 5.76 -22.95 -32.61
N PRO A 934 5.63 -21.72 -33.16
CA PRO A 934 6.62 -21.15 -34.08
C PRO A 934 7.96 -20.83 -33.40
N ARG A 935 8.00 -20.75 -32.06
CA ARG A 935 9.18 -20.36 -31.30
C ARG A 935 10.39 -21.27 -31.54
N TRP A 936 10.17 -22.55 -31.86
CA TRP A 936 11.25 -23.48 -32.21
C TRP A 936 12.06 -23.03 -33.44
N ALA A 937 11.37 -22.57 -34.49
CA ALA A 937 12.02 -22.09 -35.70
C ALA A 937 12.80 -20.80 -35.44
N GLU A 938 12.27 -19.89 -34.61
CA GLU A 938 12.96 -18.65 -34.24
C GLU A 938 14.32 -18.92 -33.57
N TYR A 939 14.41 -19.95 -32.72
CA TYR A 939 15.68 -20.35 -32.11
C TYR A 939 16.66 -20.94 -33.12
N LEU A 940 16.17 -21.77 -34.06
CA LEU A 940 17.01 -22.34 -35.11
C LEU A 940 17.56 -21.24 -36.03
N ASP A 941 16.72 -20.28 -36.41
CA ASP A 941 17.11 -19.11 -37.22
C ASP A 941 18.11 -18.23 -36.48
N TYR A 942 17.89 -17.96 -35.19
CA TYR A 942 18.82 -17.20 -34.34
C TYR A 942 20.21 -17.85 -34.30
N VAL A 943 20.29 -19.16 -34.03
CA VAL A 943 21.58 -19.87 -33.94
C VAL A 943 22.25 -20.01 -35.31
N ASN A 944 21.48 -20.18 -36.40
CA ASN A 944 22.03 -20.19 -37.76
C ASN A 944 22.54 -18.81 -38.19
N GLY A 945 21.83 -17.74 -37.86
CA GLY A 945 22.27 -16.36 -38.13
C GLY A 945 23.53 -15.95 -37.38
N GLN A 946 23.79 -16.54 -36.20
CA GLN A 946 25.07 -16.39 -35.49
C GLN A 946 26.22 -17.16 -36.15
N ARG A 947 25.95 -18.18 -36.98
CA ARG A 947 26.99 -18.87 -37.76
C ARG A 947 27.38 -18.05 -39.00
N ASP A 948 26.43 -17.39 -39.65
CA ASP A 948 26.69 -16.61 -40.86
C ASP A 948 27.51 -15.32 -40.59
N THR A 949 27.50 -14.79 -39.36
CA THR A 949 28.39 -13.68 -38.97
C THR A 949 29.82 -14.12 -38.60
N CYS A 950 30.08 -15.42 -38.48
CA CYS A 950 31.41 -16.00 -38.21
C CYS A 950 32.08 -16.63 -39.45
N PHE A 951 31.42 -16.65 -40.61
CA PHE A 951 31.97 -17.17 -41.87
C PHE A 951 32.16 -16.08 -42.94
N GLU A 952 32.77 -14.96 -42.55
CA GLU A 952 33.66 -14.21 -43.46
C GLU A 952 35.08 -14.26 -42.87
N ASN A 953 35.69 -15.45 -42.87
CA ASN A 953 37.13 -15.64 -43.01
C ASN A 953 37.45 -17.12 -43.29
N GLU A 954 37.71 -17.39 -44.58
CA GLU A 954 38.62 -18.37 -45.17
C GLU A 954 38.62 -19.88 -44.74
N THR A 955 38.37 -20.69 -45.78
CA THR A 955 39.07 -21.94 -46.18
C THR A 955 38.60 -23.33 -45.70
N SER A 956 37.90 -24.00 -46.63
CA SER A 956 38.10 -25.38 -47.14
C SER A 956 38.45 -26.56 -46.21
N GLY A 957 37.65 -27.63 -46.23
CA GLY A 957 38.14 -28.99 -45.96
C GLY A 957 37.09 -30.01 -45.51
N LYS A 958 36.95 -31.10 -46.25
CA LYS A 958 36.01 -32.23 -46.08
C LYS A 958 36.33 -33.15 -44.88
N GLY A 959 35.29 -33.76 -44.30
CA GLY A 959 35.19 -35.24 -44.23
C GLY A 959 35.26 -35.98 -42.88
N SER A 960 34.08 -36.30 -42.33
CA SER A 960 33.56 -37.63 -41.88
C SER A 960 34.24 -38.56 -40.84
N ALA A 961 33.35 -39.14 -40.01
CA ALA A 961 33.31 -40.50 -39.41
C ALA A 961 34.14 -40.73 -38.12
N GLU A 962 33.79 -41.57 -37.13
CA GLU A 962 32.67 -42.47 -36.81
C GLU A 962 32.82 -42.93 -35.33
N ASN A 963 31.75 -43.49 -34.76
CA ASN A 963 31.59 -44.06 -33.41
C ASN A 963 32.63 -45.14 -33.02
N ASP A 964 32.84 -45.36 -31.71
CA ASP A 964 32.31 -46.56 -31.04
C ASP A 964 32.57 -46.66 -29.53
N ALA A 965 31.60 -47.29 -28.87
CA ALA A 965 31.46 -47.53 -27.45
C ALA A 965 32.40 -48.63 -26.91
N LEU A 966 32.59 -48.68 -25.58
CA LEU A 966 32.48 -49.93 -24.82
C LEU A 966 32.53 -49.71 -23.29
N SER A 967 31.50 -50.26 -22.64
CA SER A 967 31.30 -50.44 -21.21
C SER A 967 32.32 -51.39 -20.58
N THR A 968 32.60 -51.25 -19.28
CA THR A 968 32.46 -52.37 -18.31
C THR A 968 32.53 -51.90 -16.85
N SER A 969 31.57 -52.41 -16.09
CA SER A 969 31.34 -52.36 -14.63
C SER A 969 32.39 -53.11 -13.80
N VAL A 970 32.62 -52.75 -12.53
CA VAL A 970 32.66 -53.67 -11.36
C VAL A 970 32.45 -52.88 -10.04
N GLN A 971 31.79 -53.57 -9.10
CA GLN A 971 31.17 -53.19 -7.83
C GLN A 971 32.11 -52.83 -6.65
N VAL A 972 31.52 -52.13 -5.66
CA VAL A 972 32.03 -51.85 -4.30
C VAL A 972 31.13 -52.55 -3.25
N PRO A 973 31.63 -52.92 -2.06
CA PRO A 973 30.79 -53.28 -0.91
C PRO A 973 30.78 -52.22 0.23
N HIS A 974 29.55 -51.97 0.72
CA HIS A 974 29.02 -51.66 2.07
C HIS A 974 29.98 -51.58 3.28
N ALA A 975 29.65 -50.96 4.43
CA ALA A 975 28.62 -50.05 4.94
C ALA A 975 28.93 -49.91 6.46
N ALA A 976 28.55 -48.80 7.13
CA ALA A 976 28.20 -48.81 8.55
C ALA A 976 27.52 -47.50 8.96
N GLU A 977 26.32 -47.63 9.51
CA GLU A 977 25.43 -46.59 10.02
C GLU A 977 25.85 -46.06 11.40
N HIS A 978 25.49 -44.80 11.69
CA HIS A 978 25.06 -44.40 13.03
C HIS A 978 24.00 -43.28 12.97
N HIS A 979 23.16 -43.26 14.01
CA HIS A 979 21.77 -42.83 14.01
C HIS A 979 21.55 -41.51 14.80
N VAL A 980 20.56 -40.71 14.33
CA VAL A 980 19.53 -39.92 15.10
C VAL A 980 19.95 -38.53 15.65
N PRO A 981 19.06 -37.51 15.84
CA PRO A 981 17.62 -37.31 15.49
C PRO A 981 17.26 -35.96 14.79
N GLY A 982 16.11 -35.97 14.11
CA GLY A 982 15.08 -34.91 14.25
C GLY A 982 15.10 -33.72 13.29
N HIS A 983 14.60 -33.88 12.07
CA HIS A 983 14.37 -32.77 11.14
C HIS A 983 13.02 -32.90 10.42
N HIS A 984 12.15 -31.91 10.63
CA HIS A 984 11.00 -31.63 9.81
C HIS A 984 11.46 -30.75 8.64
N ALA A 985 11.30 -31.22 7.41
CA ALA A 985 11.35 -30.40 6.20
C ALA A 985 10.74 -31.18 5.02
N PHE A 986 10.35 -30.43 3.99
CA PHE A 986 10.73 -30.59 2.57
C PHE A 986 9.55 -30.30 1.63
N ARG A 987 9.50 -29.04 1.17
CA ARG A 987 9.10 -28.70 -0.20
C ARG A 987 9.63 -27.30 -0.51
N VAL A 988 10.80 -27.22 -1.14
CA VAL A 988 11.31 -25.96 -1.72
C VAL A 988 11.84 -26.28 -3.13
N GLY A 989 11.39 -25.55 -4.14
CA GLY A 989 12.08 -25.39 -5.43
C GLY A 989 12.29 -26.58 -6.38
N LEU A 990 11.51 -27.67 -6.36
CA LEU A 990 11.74 -28.84 -7.25
C LEU A 990 11.35 -28.64 -8.73
N HIS A 991 11.14 -27.41 -9.20
CA HIS A 991 10.64 -27.11 -10.54
C HIS A 991 11.74 -26.89 -11.60
N GLU A 992 13.01 -26.90 -11.19
CA GLU A 992 14.16 -26.42 -11.99
C GLU A 992 14.99 -27.53 -12.67
N LEU A 993 14.75 -28.79 -12.32
CA LEU A 993 15.40 -29.92 -12.98
C LEU A 993 14.48 -30.44 -14.10
N VAL A 994 14.56 -29.86 -15.30
CA VAL A 994 13.72 -30.26 -16.45
C VAL A 994 14.57 -30.73 -17.61
N LEU A 995 15.38 -31.77 -17.42
CA LEU A 995 16.33 -32.15 -18.46
C LEU A 995 16.51 -33.66 -18.52
N VAL A 996 15.46 -34.34 -18.94
CA VAL A 996 15.54 -35.75 -19.37
C VAL A 996 15.48 -35.75 -20.90
N PRO A 997 16.24 -36.62 -21.59
CA PRO A 997 16.18 -36.70 -23.05
C PRO A 997 14.75 -36.91 -23.55
N MET A 998 14.30 -36.02 -24.42
CA MET A 998 13.09 -36.25 -25.20
C MET A 998 13.41 -37.34 -26.24
N PRO A 999 12.48 -38.27 -26.55
CA PRO A 999 12.61 -39.05 -27.77
C PRO A 999 12.81 -38.08 -28.94
N HIS A 1000 13.75 -38.39 -29.84
CA HIS A 1000 14.12 -37.53 -30.98
C HIS A 1000 12.89 -36.78 -31.55
N MET A 1001 12.86 -35.46 -31.33
CA MET A 1001 11.92 -34.55 -32.01
C MET A 1001 12.38 -34.27 -33.43
#